data_AF-A0A8X6JCJ2-F1
#
_entry.id   AF-A0A8X6JCJ2-F1
#
_cell.length_a   1.000
_cell.length_b   1.000
_cell.length_c   1.000
_cell.angle_alpha   90.00
_cell.angle_beta   90.00
_cell.angle_gamma   90.00
#
_symmetry.space_group_name_H-M   'P 1'
#
loop_
_entity.id
_entity.type
_entity.pdbx_description
1 polymer ?
#
loop_
_entity_poly.entity_id
_entity_poly.type
_entity_poly.pdbx_seq_one_letter_code
_entity_poly.pdbx_strand_id
1 'polypeptide(L)'
;MKRCLDKTKLMEALKHASNMLGELRTSLLSPKSYYELYMAVSDELRHLELYLLEEFQKGRRVADLYELVQYAGNIIPRLYLLITVGLIYMKTNEHSKRDILKDIVEMCRGVQHPLRGLFLRNYLLQCTRNILPDTDENDANAETIGTVKDSVDFILLNFAEMNKLWVRMQHQGHSRDKEKRERERQELRLLVGTNLVRLSQLECIDVEKYKKMVLPGILEQVVSCRDAIAQEYLMECIIQVFPDEFHLRTLNNFLKACAELHQNVNVKNIIIALIDRLAVFATRDDAAGIPQEIRLFDIFSEQIAQIIQSRQGMPSEDTVALQVSLINLALKCYPDRVDYVDKVLETTVNIFEKCGIKRVDYNTPVSKELLKLLKIPVQHYNNILTVLELKHFGSLMNFCDYNSRKSMSCFLVNNALENETYIPTQEQVEQILQLVSPLVQDQSDQPTDEDDPEDFAEEQGLIGRFINLLQADTPDQQFLMLNTTRKHFGNGGNRRIRYTLTPIVFQAYKLAFRYKNVSEEDDKWEKKCQKIFKFCLQTISVLIKAEMAELPLRLFLQGALASGQIGYENHEAVAYEFVSQAFSLYEDEISDSKAQLAAITLIIASVEQMSCFSAENHEPLRTQCALATSKLLKKPDQCRGVSVCSHLFWSGKNLATNGEEMHDGKRVLECLKKATNTAKQCMDSSVQAQLLVEILNHCIYFQEKNNDQIHNLTNHLLTEIRELLPNLEVNEETEQINKHFQNTLDHIQEGEGKENAIKETAAEEQLAL
;
A
#
# COMPACT_ATOMS: atom_id res chain seq x y z
N MET A 1 45.55 14.07 46.02
CA MET A 1 46.43 13.56 44.95
C MET A 1 47.07 14.69 44.15
N LYS A 2 46.31 15.49 43.36
CA LYS A 2 46.86 16.56 42.49
C LYS A 2 47.85 17.50 43.19
N ARG A 3 47.49 18.01 44.38
CA ARG A 3 48.39 18.85 45.21
C ARG A 3 49.75 18.20 45.56
N CYS A 4 49.82 16.87 45.66
CA CYS A 4 51.09 16.16 45.89
C CYS A 4 51.89 16.01 44.59
N LEU A 5 51.22 15.88 43.45
CA LEU A 5 51.85 15.89 42.12
C LEU A 5 52.47 17.27 41.83
N ASP A 6 51.76 18.37 42.14
CA ASP A 6 52.30 19.74 42.00
C ASP A 6 53.57 19.96 42.84
N LYS A 7 53.66 19.28 43.98
CA LYS A 7 54.80 19.31 44.90
C LYS A 7 55.87 18.27 44.55
N THR A 8 55.78 17.58 43.41
CA THR A 8 56.69 16.51 42.95
C THR A 8 56.81 15.32 43.91
N LYS A 9 55.82 15.13 44.80
CA LYS A 9 55.80 14.05 45.78
C LYS A 9 55.03 12.83 45.26
N LEU A 10 55.66 12.08 44.35
CA LEU A 10 54.99 10.97 43.64
C LEU A 10 54.50 9.86 44.58
N MET A 11 55.32 9.42 45.55
CA MET A 11 54.93 8.34 46.46
C MET A 11 53.73 8.71 47.35
N GLU A 12 53.67 9.96 47.84
CA GLU A 12 52.52 10.46 48.58
C GLU A 12 51.28 10.57 47.68
N ALA A 13 51.47 11.00 46.42
CA ALA A 13 50.39 11.01 45.43
C ALA A 13 49.85 9.60 45.15
N LEU A 14 50.71 8.58 44.98
CA LEU A 14 50.30 7.18 44.78
C LEU A 14 49.57 6.62 46.00
N LYS A 15 49.98 6.99 47.22
CA LYS A 15 49.24 6.62 48.44
C LYS A 15 47.83 7.23 48.45
N HIS A 16 47.69 8.50 48.08
CA HIS A 16 46.38 9.13 47.95
C HIS A 16 45.54 8.55 46.80
N ALA A 17 46.16 8.22 45.67
CA ALA A 17 45.50 7.53 44.55
C ALA A 17 45.00 6.14 44.98
N SER A 18 45.82 5.39 45.73
CA SER A 18 45.43 4.09 46.27
C SER A 18 44.26 4.20 47.25
N ASN A 19 44.20 5.25 48.07
CA ASN A 19 43.06 5.49 48.96
C ASN A 19 41.79 5.82 48.18
N MET A 20 41.88 6.68 47.16
CA MET A 20 40.77 7.01 46.26
C MET A 20 40.24 5.77 45.52
N LEU A 21 41.14 4.95 44.96
CA LEU A 21 40.81 3.67 44.34
C LEU A 21 40.21 2.65 45.31
N GLY A 22 40.41 2.86 46.62
CA GLY A 22 39.78 2.07 47.67
C GLY A 22 38.25 2.11 47.60
N GLU A 23 37.67 3.22 47.15
CA GLU A 23 36.21 3.40 47.03
C GLU A 23 35.59 2.48 45.96
N LEU A 24 36.33 2.17 44.88
CA LEU A 24 35.91 1.22 43.84
C LEU A 24 35.78 -0.22 44.36
N ARG A 25 36.16 -0.50 45.61
CA ARG A 25 35.96 -1.82 46.22
C ARG A 25 34.53 -2.04 46.70
N THR A 26 33.69 -1.02 46.76
CA THR A 26 32.31 -1.15 47.23
C THR A 26 31.50 -2.14 46.39
N SER A 27 30.62 -2.89 47.05
CA SER A 27 29.60 -3.77 46.43
C SER A 27 28.17 -3.28 46.70
N LEU A 28 28.01 -2.13 47.36
CA LEU A 28 26.70 -1.60 47.77
C LEU A 28 26.03 -0.75 46.69
N LEU A 29 26.79 -0.32 45.68
CA LEU A 29 26.30 0.54 44.62
C LEU A 29 25.60 -0.26 43.53
N SER A 30 24.55 0.33 42.95
CA SER A 30 23.97 -0.15 41.69
C SER A 30 24.98 -0.03 40.56
N PRO A 31 24.86 -0.81 39.47
CA PRO A 31 25.74 -0.69 38.31
C PRO A 31 25.85 0.73 37.74
N LYS A 32 24.75 1.48 37.71
CA LYS A 32 24.71 2.86 37.24
C LYS A 32 25.47 3.81 38.18
N SER A 33 25.24 3.72 39.49
CA SER A 33 25.99 4.52 40.47
C SER A 33 27.48 4.15 40.49
N TYR A 34 27.80 2.87 40.28
CA TYR A 34 29.17 2.41 40.13
C TYR A 34 29.82 2.96 38.85
N TYR A 35 29.08 3.05 37.73
CA TYR A 35 29.54 3.67 36.50
C TYR A 35 29.90 5.16 36.71
N GLU A 36 29.07 5.91 37.41
CA GLU A 36 29.34 7.33 37.73
C GLU A 36 30.60 7.49 38.57
N LEU A 37 30.76 6.66 39.62
CA LEU A 37 31.97 6.63 40.44
C LEU A 37 33.19 6.23 39.61
N TYR A 38 33.04 5.23 38.72
CA TYR A 38 34.09 4.78 37.81
C TYR A 38 34.57 5.91 36.90
N MET A 39 33.66 6.68 36.31
CA MET A 39 34.01 7.81 35.44
C MET A 39 34.78 8.88 36.22
N ALA A 40 34.29 9.26 37.40
CA ALA A 40 34.95 10.26 38.24
C ALA A 40 36.37 9.83 38.64
N VAL A 41 36.55 8.56 39.03
CA VAL A 41 37.87 8.03 39.39
C VAL A 41 38.79 7.92 38.18
N SER A 42 38.26 7.53 37.01
CA SER A 42 39.04 7.41 35.78
C SER A 42 39.56 8.77 35.30
N ASP A 43 38.76 9.83 35.40
CA ASP A 43 39.19 11.20 35.10
C ASP A 43 40.32 11.67 36.02
N GLU A 44 40.22 11.34 37.31
CA GLU A 44 41.27 11.61 38.28
C GLU A 44 42.56 10.83 37.97
N LEU A 45 42.47 9.55 37.60
CA LEU A 45 43.62 8.77 37.16
C LEU A 45 44.24 9.31 35.88
N ARG A 46 43.47 9.90 34.97
CA ARG A 46 44.01 10.53 33.75
C ARG A 46 44.97 11.67 34.08
N HIS A 47 44.71 12.43 35.15
CA HIS A 47 45.66 13.44 35.62
C HIS A 47 46.98 12.82 36.11
N LEU A 48 46.92 11.66 36.78
CA LEU A 48 48.10 10.93 37.22
C LEU A 48 48.87 10.35 36.01
N GLU A 49 48.16 9.80 35.02
CA GLU A 49 48.75 9.30 33.77
C GLU A 49 49.53 10.39 33.05
N LEU A 50 48.90 11.55 32.80
CA LEU A 50 49.52 12.67 32.09
C LEU A 50 50.76 13.19 32.81
N TYR A 51 50.68 13.36 34.14
CA TYR A 51 51.82 13.77 34.95
C TYR A 51 53.01 12.80 34.81
N LEU A 52 52.74 11.49 34.92
CA LEU A 52 53.80 10.49 34.82
C LEU A 52 54.38 10.41 33.41
N LEU A 53 53.56 10.54 32.38
CA LEU A 53 54.02 10.57 30.98
C LEU A 53 54.98 11.74 30.75
N GLU A 54 54.64 12.94 31.24
CA GLU A 54 55.53 14.10 31.17
C GLU A 54 56.85 13.91 31.91
N GLU A 55 56.83 13.37 33.13
CA GLU A 55 58.06 13.15 33.91
C GLU A 55 58.98 12.12 33.24
N PHE A 56 58.42 11.06 32.66
CA PHE A 56 59.19 10.05 31.92
C PHE A 56 59.77 10.61 30.62
N GLN A 57 59.04 11.47 29.89
CA GLN A 57 59.55 12.16 28.70
C GLN A 57 60.66 13.17 29.04
N LYS A 58 60.58 13.84 30.19
CA LYS A 58 61.62 14.75 30.71
C LYS A 58 62.86 14.00 31.24
N GLY A 59 62.92 12.67 31.11
CA GLY A 59 64.05 11.83 31.52
C GLY A 59 64.11 11.50 33.01
N ARG A 60 63.12 11.93 33.81
CA ARG A 60 63.03 11.67 35.25
C ARG A 60 62.33 10.34 35.52
N ARG A 61 62.96 9.25 35.11
CA ARG A 61 62.43 7.89 35.28
C ARG A 61 62.56 7.46 36.72
N VAL A 62 61.45 7.09 37.34
CA VAL A 62 61.46 6.42 38.65
C VAL A 62 61.72 4.94 38.40
N ALA A 63 62.85 4.43 38.91
CA ALA A 63 63.21 3.01 38.81
C ALA A 63 62.13 2.14 39.47
N ASP A 64 61.89 0.96 38.88
CA ASP A 64 61.01 -0.09 39.40
C ASP A 64 59.57 0.36 39.70
N LEU A 65 59.09 1.43 39.04
CA LEU A 65 57.74 1.96 39.27
C LEU A 65 56.64 0.92 38.98
N TYR A 66 56.87 0.02 38.00
CA TYR A 66 55.97 -1.09 37.68
C TYR A 66 55.85 -2.10 38.84
N GLU A 67 56.90 -2.31 39.62
CA GLU A 67 56.88 -3.17 40.82
C GLU A 67 56.34 -2.41 42.04
N LEU A 68 56.73 -1.15 42.21
CA LEU A 68 56.33 -0.33 43.36
C LEU A 68 54.81 -0.18 43.51
N VAL A 69 54.08 -0.02 42.41
CA VAL A 69 52.61 0.05 42.46
C VAL A 69 51.96 -1.28 42.84
N GLN A 70 52.68 -2.40 42.71
CA GLN A 70 52.21 -3.72 43.11
C GLN A 70 52.21 -3.92 44.63
N TYR A 71 52.96 -3.10 45.38
CA TYR A 71 52.95 -3.11 46.85
C TYR A 71 51.65 -2.60 47.47
N ALA A 72 50.73 -2.05 46.68
CA ALA A 72 49.39 -1.74 47.14
C ALA A 72 48.69 -3.01 47.66
N GLY A 73 48.36 -3.06 48.95
CA GLY A 73 47.83 -4.27 49.59
C GLY A 73 46.50 -4.78 49.02
N ASN A 74 45.65 -3.89 48.50
CA ASN A 74 44.36 -4.25 47.91
C ASN A 74 44.46 -4.38 46.39
N ILE A 75 43.85 -5.45 45.83
CA ILE A 75 43.95 -5.79 44.41
C ILE A 75 43.36 -4.74 43.45
N ILE A 76 42.25 -4.08 43.79
CA ILE A 76 41.63 -3.07 42.92
C ILE A 76 42.55 -1.85 42.76
N PRO A 77 42.97 -1.15 43.84
CA PRO A 77 43.99 -0.11 43.73
C PRO A 77 45.26 -0.54 43.01
N ARG A 78 45.73 -1.75 43.30
CA ARG A 78 46.93 -2.32 42.68
C ARG A 78 46.80 -2.38 41.16
N LEU A 79 45.74 -2.99 40.65
CA LEU A 79 45.59 -3.22 39.21
C LEU A 79 45.28 -1.94 38.43
N TYR A 80 44.50 -1.00 38.98
CA TYR A 80 44.31 0.30 38.33
C TYR A 80 45.63 1.07 38.21
N LEU A 81 46.43 1.13 39.28
CA LEU A 81 47.76 1.77 39.23
C LEU A 81 48.72 1.00 38.31
N LEU A 82 48.68 -0.33 38.32
CA LEU A 82 49.48 -1.17 37.43
C LEU A 82 49.15 -0.93 35.95
N ILE A 83 47.86 -0.81 35.61
CA ILE A 83 47.42 -0.46 34.24
C ILE A 83 47.92 0.93 33.87
N THR A 84 47.74 1.93 34.73
CA THR A 84 48.19 3.30 34.45
C THR A 84 49.71 3.36 34.26
N VAL A 85 50.50 2.69 35.11
CA VAL A 85 51.96 2.65 34.99
C VAL A 85 52.38 1.83 33.77
N GLY A 86 51.81 0.65 33.56
CA GLY A 86 52.08 -0.20 32.41
C GLY A 86 51.87 0.54 31.09
N LEU A 87 50.82 1.38 31.02
CA LEU A 87 50.56 2.25 29.88
C LEU A 87 51.74 3.18 29.54
N ILE A 88 52.34 3.79 30.56
CA ILE A 88 53.46 4.71 30.40
C ILE A 88 54.71 3.94 29.97
N TYR A 89 54.95 2.75 30.54
CA TYR A 89 56.05 1.88 30.12
C TYR A 89 55.89 1.46 28.65
N MET A 90 54.68 1.10 28.21
CA MET A 90 54.43 0.76 26.80
C MET A 90 54.64 1.94 25.84
N LYS A 91 54.35 3.17 26.28
CA LYS A 91 54.58 4.39 25.46
C LYS A 91 56.06 4.81 25.42
N THR A 92 56.84 4.47 26.43
CA THR A 92 58.22 4.97 26.60
C THR A 92 59.29 3.93 26.30
N ASN A 93 58.94 2.64 26.32
CA ASN A 93 59.79 1.51 26.01
C ASN A 93 59.03 0.50 25.13
N GLU A 94 59.30 0.55 23.82
CA GLU A 94 58.61 -0.28 22.84
C GLU A 94 58.95 -1.77 22.97
N HIS A 95 60.14 -2.13 23.46
CA HIS A 95 60.62 -3.51 23.55
C HIS A 95 59.83 -4.38 24.56
N SER A 96 59.26 -3.79 25.60
CA SER A 96 58.55 -4.52 26.66
C SER A 96 57.03 -4.55 26.45
N LYS A 97 56.55 -4.02 25.33
CA LYS A 97 55.14 -3.76 25.08
C LYS A 97 54.29 -5.03 25.05
N ARG A 98 54.73 -6.05 24.30
CA ARG A 98 54.05 -7.35 24.21
C ARG A 98 53.95 -8.04 25.58
N ASP A 99 55.06 -8.06 26.31
CA ASP A 99 55.14 -8.77 27.59
C ASP A 99 54.30 -8.07 28.66
N ILE A 100 54.30 -6.73 28.68
CA ILE A 100 53.45 -5.94 29.59
C ILE A 100 51.96 -6.12 29.26
N LEU A 101 51.56 -6.11 27.98
CA LEU A 101 50.17 -6.36 27.60
C LEU A 101 49.69 -7.72 28.09
N LYS A 102 50.52 -8.76 27.87
CA LYS A 102 50.23 -10.12 28.30
C LYS A 102 50.19 -10.25 29.82
N ASP A 103 51.14 -9.64 30.52
CA ASP A 103 51.19 -9.67 31.99
C ASP A 103 49.95 -8.99 32.60
N ILE A 104 49.59 -7.78 32.14
CA ILE A 104 48.45 -7.03 32.71
C ILE A 104 47.13 -7.77 32.49
N VAL A 105 46.87 -8.31 31.29
CA VAL A 105 45.61 -9.04 31.03
C VAL A 105 45.50 -10.33 31.84
N GLU A 106 46.63 -11.00 32.09
CA GLU A 106 46.74 -12.18 32.95
C GLU A 106 46.53 -11.81 34.43
N MET A 107 47.15 -10.74 34.91
CA MET A 107 46.97 -10.23 36.27
C MET A 107 45.53 -9.76 36.54
N CYS A 108 44.83 -9.25 35.53
CA CYS A 108 43.41 -8.94 35.62
C CYS A 108 42.52 -10.18 35.88
N ARG A 109 43.00 -11.42 35.67
CA ARG A 109 42.29 -12.64 36.10
C ARG A 109 42.13 -12.72 37.62
N GLY A 110 42.93 -11.98 38.39
CA GLY A 110 42.79 -11.93 39.85
C GLY A 110 41.46 -11.33 40.35
N VAL A 111 40.74 -10.57 39.51
CA VAL A 111 39.46 -9.95 39.87
C VAL A 111 38.28 -10.71 39.24
N GLN A 112 37.72 -11.65 40.01
CA GLN A 112 36.60 -12.49 39.56
C GLN A 112 35.21 -11.90 39.91
N HIS A 113 35.15 -10.77 40.61
CA HIS A 113 33.89 -10.13 40.93
C HIS A 113 33.29 -9.46 39.68
N PRO A 114 32.05 -9.77 39.26
CA PRO A 114 31.51 -9.35 37.97
C PRO A 114 31.58 -7.85 37.69
N LEU A 115 30.98 -7.02 38.56
CA LEU A 115 30.89 -5.57 38.35
C LEU A 115 32.29 -4.91 38.30
N ARG A 116 33.06 -5.06 39.40
CA ARG A 116 34.43 -4.55 39.53
C ARG A 116 35.37 -5.05 38.41
N GLY A 117 35.28 -6.32 38.04
CA GLY A 117 36.09 -6.92 36.98
C GLY A 117 35.74 -6.36 35.60
N LEU A 118 34.46 -6.17 35.28
CA LEU A 118 34.02 -5.56 34.02
C LEU A 118 34.56 -4.13 33.88
N PHE A 119 34.44 -3.32 34.92
CA PHE A 119 34.94 -1.94 34.91
C PHE A 119 36.47 -1.85 34.86
N LEU A 120 37.19 -2.72 35.58
CA LEU A 120 38.64 -2.79 35.50
C LEU A 120 39.12 -3.18 34.09
N ARG A 121 38.47 -4.19 33.48
CA ARG A 121 38.80 -4.64 32.13
C ARG A 121 38.39 -3.63 31.05
N ASN A 122 37.31 -2.88 31.27
CA ASN A 122 36.95 -1.77 30.40
C ASN A 122 37.97 -0.63 30.49
N TYR A 123 38.45 -0.30 31.70
CA TYR A 123 39.53 0.66 31.90
C TYR A 123 40.82 0.23 31.18
N LEU A 124 41.21 -1.05 31.32
CA LEU A 124 42.34 -1.63 30.59
C LEU A 124 42.20 -1.40 29.08
N LEU A 125 41.03 -1.70 28.52
CA LEU A 125 40.77 -1.55 27.09
C LEU A 125 40.79 -0.07 26.64
N GLN A 126 40.28 0.84 27.47
CA GLN A 126 40.31 2.28 27.20
C GLN A 126 41.74 2.83 27.22
N CYS A 127 42.53 2.45 28.22
CA CYS A 127 43.93 2.84 28.34
C CYS A 127 44.75 2.32 27.17
N THR A 128 44.60 1.04 26.83
CA THR A 128 45.40 0.39 25.77
C THR A 128 45.04 0.82 24.36
N ARG A 129 43.95 1.61 24.16
CA ARG A 129 43.42 2.01 22.86
C ARG A 129 44.53 2.38 21.87
N ASN A 130 45.20 3.50 22.05
CA ASN A 130 46.12 4.03 21.03
C ASN A 130 47.50 3.34 20.99
N ILE A 131 47.65 2.21 21.68
CA ILE A 131 48.95 1.57 21.91
C ILE A 131 48.93 0.12 21.44
N LEU A 132 47.79 -0.50 21.18
CA LEU A 132 47.78 -1.87 20.65
C LEU A 132 48.67 -2.01 19.39
N PRO A 133 49.54 -3.02 19.32
CA PRO A 133 50.29 -3.32 18.09
C PRO A 133 49.38 -3.51 16.88
N ASP A 134 49.65 -2.80 15.79
CA ASP A 134 48.85 -2.84 14.55
C ASP A 134 49.79 -2.87 13.33
N THR A 135 50.81 -3.72 13.40
CA THR A 135 51.78 -3.97 12.33
C THR A 135 51.65 -5.40 11.80
N ASP A 136 51.84 -5.54 10.50
CA ASP A 136 51.78 -6.85 9.83
C ASP A 136 53.05 -7.69 10.13
N GLU A 137 52.94 -9.01 9.97
CA GLU A 137 54.01 -9.96 10.31
C GLU A 137 55.29 -9.77 9.48
N ASN A 138 55.19 -9.08 8.34
CA ASN A 138 56.30 -8.84 7.39
C ASN A 138 57.15 -7.60 7.73
N ASP A 139 56.81 -6.85 8.78
CA ASP A 139 57.55 -5.64 9.16
C ASP A 139 58.82 -6.00 9.96
N ALA A 140 59.95 -5.33 9.67
CA ALA A 140 61.24 -5.58 10.31
C ALA A 140 61.22 -5.34 11.84
N ASN A 141 60.26 -4.55 12.31
CA ASN A 141 60.05 -4.25 13.74
C ASN A 141 59.03 -5.17 14.43
N ALA A 142 58.45 -6.15 13.72
CA ALA A 142 57.40 -7.05 14.24
C ALA A 142 57.86 -7.89 15.46
N GLU A 143 59.11 -8.38 15.46
CA GLU A 143 59.67 -9.11 16.61
C GLU A 143 59.86 -8.23 17.85
N THR A 144 59.97 -6.91 17.65
CA THR A 144 60.38 -5.96 18.70
C THR A 144 59.18 -5.26 19.34
N ILE A 145 58.12 -4.98 18.58
CA ILE A 145 56.97 -4.16 19.01
C ILE A 145 55.71 -5.01 19.25
N GLY A 146 55.68 -6.24 18.72
CA GLY A 146 54.50 -7.10 18.68
C GLY A 146 53.71 -6.91 17.37
N THR A 147 52.85 -7.87 17.07
CA THR A 147 52.06 -7.93 15.83
C THR A 147 50.58 -7.70 16.10
N VAL A 148 49.80 -7.49 15.05
CA VAL A 148 48.32 -7.45 15.12
C VAL A 148 47.74 -8.69 15.81
N LYS A 149 48.39 -9.86 15.63
CA LYS A 149 47.99 -11.10 16.29
C LYS A 149 48.06 -11.00 17.81
N ASP A 150 49.10 -10.37 18.36
CA ASP A 150 49.21 -10.15 19.81
C ASP A 150 48.07 -9.26 20.32
N SER A 151 47.67 -8.24 19.54
CA SER A 151 46.52 -7.39 19.84
C SER A 151 45.19 -8.15 19.79
N VAL A 152 45.01 -8.98 18.77
CA VAL A 152 43.82 -9.82 18.61
C VAL A 152 43.71 -10.80 19.78
N ASP A 153 44.78 -11.52 20.11
CA ASP A 153 44.82 -12.47 21.23
C ASP A 153 44.55 -11.78 22.57
N PHE A 154 45.14 -10.59 22.78
CA PHE A 154 44.90 -9.77 23.96
C PHE A 154 43.42 -9.35 24.09
N ILE A 155 42.82 -8.81 23.02
CA ILE A 155 41.43 -8.37 23.06
C ILE A 155 40.49 -9.57 23.19
N LEU A 156 40.73 -10.67 22.49
CA LEU A 156 39.90 -11.88 22.58
C LEU A 156 39.96 -12.50 23.98
N LEU A 157 41.14 -12.53 24.61
CA LEU A 157 41.27 -12.98 25.99
C LEU A 157 40.49 -12.06 26.95
N ASN A 158 40.60 -10.74 26.76
CA ASN A 158 39.86 -9.79 27.58
C ASN A 158 38.34 -9.93 27.37
N PHE A 159 37.91 -10.09 26.11
CA PHE A 159 36.53 -10.32 25.72
C PHE A 159 35.96 -11.60 26.35
N ALA A 160 36.68 -12.72 26.27
CA ALA A 160 36.27 -13.99 26.86
C ALA A 160 36.05 -13.85 28.38
N GLU A 161 36.97 -13.20 29.09
CA GLU A 161 36.84 -12.97 30.53
C GLU A 161 35.72 -11.97 30.87
N MET A 162 35.55 -10.90 30.09
CA MET A 162 34.43 -9.97 30.28
C MET A 162 33.08 -10.64 30.02
N ASN A 163 32.96 -11.48 29.00
CA ASN A 163 31.75 -12.26 28.73
C ASN A 163 31.45 -13.22 29.89
N LYS A 164 32.46 -13.95 30.40
CA LYS A 164 32.30 -14.81 31.59
C LYS A 164 31.85 -14.03 32.82
N LEU A 165 32.43 -12.86 33.09
CA LEU A 165 32.03 -12.00 34.20
C LEU A 165 30.59 -11.53 34.03
N TRP A 166 30.20 -11.13 32.82
CA TRP A 166 28.86 -10.67 32.51
C TRP A 166 27.81 -11.79 32.65
N VAL A 167 28.09 -13.00 32.19
CA VAL A 167 27.22 -14.17 32.41
C VAL A 167 27.18 -14.57 33.89
N ARG A 168 28.29 -14.42 34.61
CA ARG A 168 28.35 -14.65 36.06
C ARG A 168 27.43 -13.67 36.81
N MET A 169 27.18 -12.46 36.29
CA MET A 169 26.20 -11.54 36.87
C MET A 169 24.79 -12.15 36.90
N GLN A 170 24.44 -13.06 36.00
CA GLN A 170 23.11 -13.69 36.03
C GLN A 170 22.89 -14.50 37.32
N HIS A 171 23.97 -15.09 37.84
CA HIS A 171 23.98 -16.07 38.93
C HIS A 171 24.39 -15.46 40.28
N GLN A 172 24.71 -14.16 40.34
CA GLN A 172 25.07 -13.48 41.59
C GLN A 172 23.81 -13.01 42.35
N GLY A 173 23.82 -13.08 43.68
CA GLY A 173 22.72 -12.59 44.51
C GLY A 173 21.51 -13.54 44.58
N HIS A 174 20.39 -13.04 45.10
CA HIS A 174 19.20 -13.87 45.36
C HIS A 174 18.39 -14.12 44.08
N SER A 175 17.80 -15.31 43.94
CA SER A 175 16.89 -15.65 42.83
C SER A 175 15.74 -14.66 42.57
N ARG A 176 15.25 -13.96 43.60
CA ARG A 176 14.15 -12.98 43.49
C ARG A 176 14.52 -11.75 42.67
N ASP A 177 15.81 -11.40 42.63
CA ASP A 177 16.31 -10.23 41.91
C ASP A 177 16.70 -10.54 40.46
N LYS A 178 16.28 -11.68 39.91
CA LYS A 178 16.65 -12.12 38.55
C LYS A 178 16.31 -11.06 37.49
N GLU A 179 15.09 -10.56 37.47
CA GLU A 179 14.66 -9.54 36.50
C GLU A 179 15.44 -8.22 36.64
N LYS A 180 15.74 -7.82 37.89
CA LYS A 180 16.56 -6.65 38.17
C LYS A 180 17.97 -6.83 37.60
N ARG A 181 18.57 -8.02 37.76
CA ARG A 181 19.88 -8.34 37.20
C ARG A 181 19.88 -8.39 35.68
N GLU A 182 18.83 -8.91 35.06
CA GLU A 182 18.70 -8.92 33.59
C GLU A 182 18.68 -7.49 33.04
N ARG A 183 17.96 -6.57 33.70
CA ARG A 183 17.96 -5.14 33.36
C ARG A 183 19.34 -4.50 33.53
N GLU A 184 19.97 -4.72 34.68
CA GLU A 184 21.33 -4.24 34.97
C GLU A 184 22.38 -4.80 33.99
N ARG A 185 22.24 -6.08 33.59
CA ARG A 185 23.10 -6.71 32.59
C ARG A 185 22.91 -6.08 31.22
N GLN A 186 21.68 -5.70 30.86
CA GLN A 186 21.37 -5.02 29.62
C GLN A 186 22.01 -3.61 29.55
N GLU A 187 22.12 -2.92 30.68
CA GLU A 187 22.83 -1.63 30.76
C GLU A 187 24.35 -1.81 30.56
N LEU A 188 24.92 -2.85 31.16
CA LEU A 188 26.38 -3.09 31.12
C LEU A 188 26.87 -3.80 29.85
N ARG A 189 25.98 -4.29 28.98
CA ARG A 189 26.34 -5.04 27.76
C ARG A 189 27.34 -4.28 26.87
N LEU A 190 27.20 -2.95 26.82
CA LEU A 190 28.08 -2.06 26.05
C LEU A 190 29.56 -2.16 26.46
N LEU A 191 29.84 -2.45 27.75
CA LEU A 191 31.21 -2.62 28.23
C LEU A 191 31.89 -3.82 27.56
N VAL A 192 31.13 -4.91 27.35
CA VAL A 192 31.63 -6.11 26.67
C VAL A 192 31.75 -5.85 25.17
N GLY A 193 30.75 -5.22 24.55
CA GLY A 193 30.75 -4.88 23.12
C GLY A 193 31.89 -3.92 22.70
N THR A 194 32.39 -3.10 23.63
CA THR A 194 33.55 -2.22 23.37
C THR A 194 34.79 -3.02 22.92
N ASN A 195 34.95 -4.28 23.35
CA ASN A 195 36.03 -5.15 22.85
C ASN A 195 35.91 -5.42 21.35
N LEU A 196 34.70 -5.69 20.87
CA LEU A 196 34.46 -5.94 19.44
C LEU A 196 34.70 -4.67 18.62
N VAL A 197 34.28 -3.51 19.14
CA VAL A 197 34.57 -2.20 18.53
C VAL A 197 36.07 -1.95 18.45
N ARG A 198 36.83 -2.38 19.48
CA ARG A 198 38.29 -2.26 19.44
C ARG A 198 38.91 -3.17 18.39
N LEU A 199 38.38 -4.37 18.20
CA LEU A 199 38.82 -5.28 17.13
C LEU A 199 38.56 -4.72 15.74
N SER A 200 37.42 -4.08 15.48
CA SER A 200 37.14 -3.50 14.16
C SER A 200 37.95 -2.24 13.84
N GLN A 201 38.57 -1.62 14.83
CA GLN A 201 39.44 -0.46 14.67
C GLN A 201 40.89 -0.81 14.32
N LEU A 202 41.26 -2.08 14.27
CA LEU A 202 42.60 -2.53 13.87
C LEU A 202 42.68 -2.56 12.33
N GLU A 203 43.56 -1.75 11.76
CA GLU A 203 43.62 -1.52 10.31
C GLU A 203 44.22 -2.69 9.55
N CYS A 204 45.17 -3.42 10.16
CA CYS A 204 45.86 -4.54 9.53
C CYS A 204 45.08 -5.87 9.59
N ILE A 205 43.81 -5.84 10.01
CA ILE A 205 42.90 -7.00 9.95
C ILE A 205 42.28 -7.07 8.56
N ASP A 206 42.80 -7.98 7.74
CA ASP A 206 42.20 -8.35 6.48
C ASP A 206 41.07 -9.38 6.66
N VAL A 207 40.36 -9.66 5.57
CA VAL A 207 39.26 -10.64 5.52
C VAL A 207 39.72 -12.04 5.96
N GLU A 208 40.96 -12.42 5.63
CA GLU A 208 41.50 -13.75 5.93
C GLU A 208 41.84 -13.91 7.42
N LYS A 209 42.48 -12.92 8.05
CA LYS A 209 42.74 -12.87 9.49
C LYS A 209 41.43 -12.80 10.27
N TYR A 210 40.46 -12.01 9.79
CA TYR A 210 39.12 -11.99 10.40
C TYR A 210 38.47 -13.38 10.38
N LYS A 211 38.46 -14.05 9.23
CA LYS A 211 37.85 -15.37 9.03
C LYS A 211 38.54 -16.48 9.84
N LYS A 212 39.86 -16.45 9.96
CA LYS A 212 40.65 -17.53 10.60
C LYS A 212 40.85 -17.33 12.10
N MET A 213 40.95 -16.09 12.58
CA MET A 213 41.35 -15.79 13.95
C MET A 213 40.26 -15.08 14.74
N VAL A 214 39.78 -13.93 14.23
CA VAL A 214 38.89 -13.04 14.99
C VAL A 214 37.49 -13.64 15.14
N LEU A 215 36.84 -13.97 14.03
CA LEU A 215 35.46 -14.46 14.05
C LEU A 215 35.33 -15.80 14.79
N PRO A 216 36.17 -16.83 14.55
CA PRO A 216 36.10 -18.07 15.31
C PRO A 216 36.29 -17.86 16.81
N GLY A 217 37.23 -17.00 17.23
CA GLY A 217 37.46 -16.69 18.64
C GLY A 217 36.26 -16.01 19.30
N ILE A 218 35.54 -15.13 18.58
CA ILE A 218 34.32 -14.53 19.10
C ILE A 218 33.18 -15.57 19.15
N LEU A 219 32.95 -16.31 18.06
CA LEU A 219 31.85 -17.27 17.95
C LEU A 219 31.97 -18.41 18.97
N GLU A 220 33.19 -18.89 19.25
CA GLU A 220 33.45 -19.89 20.29
C GLU A 220 32.92 -19.40 21.64
N GLN A 221 33.21 -18.15 22.01
CA GLN A 221 32.73 -17.58 23.27
C GLN A 221 31.21 -17.41 23.28
N VAL A 222 30.62 -16.97 22.17
CA VAL A 222 29.17 -16.79 22.05
C VAL A 222 28.43 -18.12 22.17
N VAL A 223 28.85 -19.17 21.47
CA VAL A 223 28.20 -20.49 21.56
C VAL A 223 28.42 -21.12 22.94
N SER A 224 29.62 -21.01 23.50
CA SER A 224 29.97 -21.61 24.79
C SER A 224 29.24 -20.98 25.99
N CYS A 225 28.82 -19.71 25.90
CA CYS A 225 28.34 -18.98 27.08
C CYS A 225 26.95 -19.43 27.54
N ARG A 226 26.16 -20.06 26.66
CA ARG A 226 24.83 -20.62 26.92
C ARG A 226 23.86 -19.68 27.66
N ASP A 227 24.01 -18.37 27.46
CA ASP A 227 23.16 -17.34 28.05
C ASP A 227 22.47 -16.53 26.95
N ALA A 228 21.13 -16.48 27.00
CA ALA A 228 20.33 -15.94 25.90
C ALA A 228 20.57 -14.43 25.68
N ILE A 229 20.61 -13.63 26.75
CA ILE A 229 20.85 -12.18 26.66
C ILE A 229 22.23 -11.90 26.06
N ALA A 230 23.24 -12.68 26.48
CA ALA A 230 24.58 -12.53 25.98
C ALA A 230 24.70 -12.89 24.50
N GLN A 231 24.12 -14.02 24.11
CA GLN A 231 24.14 -14.47 22.72
C GLN A 231 23.42 -13.50 21.79
N GLU A 232 22.24 -13.02 22.18
CA GLU A 232 21.46 -12.07 21.37
C GLU A 232 22.25 -10.79 21.12
N TYR A 233 22.73 -10.14 22.19
CA TYR A 233 23.48 -8.89 22.06
C TYR A 233 24.81 -9.06 21.31
N LEU A 234 25.58 -10.13 21.58
CA LEU A 234 26.89 -10.30 20.97
C LEU A 234 26.79 -10.62 19.47
N MET A 235 25.79 -11.39 19.05
CA MET A 235 25.55 -11.66 17.63
C MET A 235 25.11 -10.40 16.88
N GLU A 236 24.21 -9.60 17.45
CA GLU A 236 23.86 -8.29 16.89
C GLU A 236 25.06 -7.34 16.85
N CYS A 237 25.90 -7.35 17.89
CA CYS A 237 27.09 -6.50 17.96
C CYS A 237 28.12 -6.88 16.89
N ILE A 238 28.31 -8.18 16.60
CA ILE A 238 29.14 -8.62 15.46
C ILE A 238 28.60 -8.03 14.15
N ILE A 239 27.28 -8.13 13.93
CA ILE A 239 26.64 -7.56 12.74
C ILE A 239 26.78 -6.04 12.73
N GLN A 240 26.77 -5.32 13.84
CA GLN A 240 26.83 -3.86 13.81
C GLN A 240 28.25 -3.31 13.63
N VAL A 241 29.25 -4.00 14.17
CA VAL A 241 30.59 -3.45 14.39
C VAL A 241 31.57 -3.75 13.25
N PHE A 242 31.47 -4.92 12.64
CA PHE A 242 32.39 -5.34 11.56
C PHE A 242 31.86 -4.91 10.19
N PRO A 243 32.71 -4.65 9.19
CA PRO A 243 32.29 -4.20 7.86
C PRO A 243 31.53 -5.29 7.06
N ASP A 244 30.79 -4.87 6.03
CA ASP A 244 29.91 -5.73 5.24
C ASP A 244 30.69 -6.78 4.42
N GLU A 245 31.90 -6.42 3.95
CA GLU A 245 32.80 -7.31 3.21
C GLU A 245 33.20 -8.55 4.01
N PHE A 246 33.33 -8.39 5.33
CA PHE A 246 33.64 -9.51 6.23
C PHE A 246 32.45 -10.45 6.33
N HIS A 247 31.25 -9.90 6.53
CA HIS A 247 30.02 -10.68 6.62
C HIS A 247 29.80 -11.53 5.38
N LEU A 248 29.94 -10.95 4.18
CA LEU A 248 29.78 -11.65 2.90
C LEU A 248 30.64 -12.92 2.79
N ARG A 249 31.90 -12.86 3.25
CA ARG A 249 32.85 -13.98 3.16
C ARG A 249 32.74 -14.98 4.31
N THR A 250 31.97 -14.65 5.37
CA THR A 250 31.81 -15.50 6.55
C THR A 250 30.35 -15.89 6.88
N LEU A 251 29.39 -15.64 5.98
CA LEU A 251 27.95 -15.93 6.19
C LEU A 251 27.69 -17.35 6.68
N ASN A 252 28.27 -18.35 6.02
CA ASN A 252 28.07 -19.75 6.39
C ASN A 252 28.53 -20.05 7.83
N ASN A 253 29.66 -19.48 8.26
CA ASN A 253 30.17 -19.69 9.61
C ASN A 253 29.28 -19.00 10.65
N PHE A 254 28.82 -17.78 10.34
CA PHE A 254 27.94 -17.01 11.21
C PHE A 254 26.55 -17.65 11.35
N LEU A 255 25.94 -18.09 10.26
CA LEU A 255 24.61 -18.72 10.25
C LEU A 255 24.62 -20.10 10.91
N LYS A 256 25.70 -20.88 10.75
CA LYS A 256 25.90 -22.11 11.53
C LYS A 256 25.95 -21.83 13.03
N ALA A 257 26.67 -20.77 13.44
CA ALA A 257 26.68 -20.37 14.84
C ALA A 257 25.28 -19.93 15.33
N CYS A 258 24.47 -19.26 14.49
CA CYS A 258 23.06 -18.95 14.81
C CYS A 258 22.22 -20.21 15.12
N ALA A 259 22.47 -21.30 14.39
CA ALA A 259 21.79 -22.58 14.62
C ALA A 259 22.15 -23.23 15.97
N GLU A 260 23.35 -22.94 16.51
CA GLU A 260 23.85 -23.46 17.79
C GLU A 260 23.51 -22.59 19.02
N LEU A 261 22.88 -21.42 18.81
CA LEU A 261 22.51 -20.54 19.93
C LEU A 261 21.44 -21.20 20.83
N HIS A 262 21.34 -20.71 22.06
CA HIS A 262 20.36 -21.13 23.05
C HIS A 262 18.92 -20.92 22.55
N GLN A 263 18.00 -21.83 22.90
CA GLN A 263 16.62 -21.88 22.37
C GLN A 263 15.84 -20.56 22.61
N ASN A 264 16.06 -19.92 23.76
CA ASN A 264 15.39 -18.65 24.12
C ASN A 264 15.94 -17.40 23.42
N VAL A 265 16.99 -17.52 22.58
CA VAL A 265 17.51 -16.37 21.82
C VAL A 265 16.57 -16.03 20.68
N ASN A 266 16.27 -14.74 20.50
CA ASN A 266 15.49 -14.26 19.37
C ASN A 266 16.34 -14.23 18.08
N VAL A 267 16.53 -15.40 17.46
CA VAL A 267 17.34 -15.55 16.24
C VAL A 267 16.75 -14.80 15.05
N LYS A 268 15.42 -14.61 15.03
CA LYS A 268 14.74 -13.84 13.98
C LYS A 268 15.36 -12.45 13.86
N ASN A 269 15.46 -11.71 14.96
CA ASN A 269 15.97 -10.34 14.94
C ASN A 269 17.42 -10.28 14.42
N ILE A 270 18.25 -11.24 14.81
CA ILE A 270 19.66 -11.34 14.37
C ILE A 270 19.73 -11.54 12.85
N ILE A 271 18.95 -12.48 12.31
CA ILE A 271 18.97 -12.78 10.87
C ILE A 271 18.38 -11.62 10.06
N ILE A 272 17.28 -11.03 10.51
CA ILE A 272 16.67 -9.86 9.84
C ILE A 272 17.67 -8.70 9.82
N ALA A 273 18.34 -8.40 10.94
CA ALA A 273 19.34 -7.34 11.00
C ALA A 273 20.51 -7.56 10.03
N LEU A 274 20.96 -8.81 9.87
CA LEU A 274 22.00 -9.16 8.90
C LEU A 274 21.51 -8.99 7.46
N ILE A 275 20.32 -9.50 7.14
CA ILE A 275 19.73 -9.40 5.80
C ILE A 275 19.49 -7.95 5.42
N ASP A 276 18.88 -7.15 6.29
CA ASP A 276 18.58 -5.75 6.03
C ASP A 276 19.87 -4.95 5.79
N ARG A 277 20.92 -5.24 6.56
CA ARG A 277 22.22 -4.59 6.38
C ARG A 277 22.83 -4.91 5.02
N LEU A 278 22.84 -6.19 4.62
CA LEU A 278 23.36 -6.62 3.32
C LEU A 278 22.50 -6.11 2.16
N ALA A 279 21.18 -6.03 2.33
CA ALA A 279 20.28 -5.47 1.35
C ALA A 279 20.52 -3.97 1.14
N VAL A 280 20.83 -3.22 2.20
CA VAL A 280 21.25 -1.81 2.09
C VAL A 280 22.60 -1.71 1.39
N PHE A 281 23.54 -2.60 1.70
CA PHE A 281 24.84 -2.65 1.03
C PHE A 281 24.71 -2.93 -0.48
N ALA A 282 23.77 -3.80 -0.87
CA ALA A 282 23.47 -4.12 -2.28
C ALA A 282 23.04 -2.89 -3.08
N THR A 283 22.29 -1.98 -2.45
CA THR A 283 21.72 -0.78 -3.09
C THR A 283 22.62 0.45 -3.03
N ARG A 284 23.84 0.35 -2.49
CA ARG A 284 24.78 1.49 -2.40
C ARG A 284 25.55 1.65 -3.71
N ASP A 285 25.37 2.78 -4.38
CA ASP A 285 26.03 3.11 -5.67
C ASP A 285 27.55 3.25 -5.57
N ASP A 286 28.09 3.62 -4.41
CA ASP A 286 29.53 3.88 -4.19
C ASP A 286 30.33 2.64 -3.73
N ALA A 287 29.66 1.49 -3.50
CA ALA A 287 30.30 0.26 -3.02
C ALA A 287 30.59 -0.70 -4.19
N ALA A 288 31.52 -1.64 -4.01
CA ALA A 288 31.84 -2.68 -5.00
C ALA A 288 30.68 -3.67 -5.29
N GLY A 289 29.48 -3.39 -4.76
CA GLY A 289 28.30 -4.25 -4.84
C GLY A 289 28.51 -5.60 -4.18
N ILE A 290 27.51 -6.48 -4.33
CA ILE A 290 27.64 -7.87 -3.94
C ILE A 290 28.43 -8.63 -5.02
N PRO A 291 29.54 -9.30 -4.69
CA PRO A 291 30.27 -10.13 -5.66
C PRO A 291 29.37 -11.23 -6.23
N GLN A 292 29.33 -11.38 -7.56
CA GLN A 292 28.50 -12.40 -8.24
C GLN A 292 28.82 -13.85 -7.83
N GLU A 293 30.03 -14.10 -7.33
CA GLU A 293 30.46 -15.39 -6.78
C GLU A 293 29.61 -15.82 -5.57
N ILE A 294 29.08 -14.86 -4.81
CA ILE A 294 28.35 -15.09 -3.57
C ILE A 294 26.86 -15.05 -3.86
N ARG A 295 26.26 -16.24 -4.01
CA ARG A 295 24.82 -16.42 -4.16
C ARG A 295 24.13 -16.26 -2.81
N LEU A 296 23.89 -15.02 -2.39
CA LEU A 296 23.30 -14.70 -1.07
C LEU A 296 21.97 -15.39 -0.86
N PHE A 297 21.09 -15.34 -1.86
CA PHE A 297 19.76 -15.93 -1.76
C PHE A 297 19.82 -17.43 -1.44
N ASP A 298 20.62 -18.19 -2.18
CA ASP A 298 20.76 -19.64 -1.98
C ASP A 298 21.31 -19.96 -0.58
N ILE A 299 22.34 -19.22 -0.15
CA ILE A 299 22.95 -19.40 1.18
C ILE A 299 21.93 -19.11 2.28
N PHE A 300 21.25 -17.97 2.24
CA PHE A 300 20.27 -17.62 3.27
C PHE A 300 19.07 -18.56 3.25
N SER A 301 18.56 -18.94 2.08
CA SER A 301 17.44 -19.87 1.95
C SER A 301 17.74 -21.22 2.59
N GLU A 302 18.91 -21.82 2.27
CA GLU A 302 19.32 -23.10 2.84
C GLU A 302 19.58 -23.00 4.35
N GLN A 303 20.32 -21.99 4.79
CA GLN A 303 20.70 -21.85 6.19
C GLN A 303 19.50 -21.48 7.08
N ILE A 304 18.58 -20.63 6.62
CA ILE A 304 17.35 -20.32 7.37
C ILE A 304 16.48 -21.57 7.51
N ALA A 305 16.35 -22.38 6.45
CA ALA A 305 15.65 -23.65 6.54
C ALA A 305 16.28 -24.60 7.58
N GLN A 306 17.62 -24.66 7.66
CA GLN A 306 18.34 -25.43 8.68
C GLN A 306 18.10 -24.88 10.10
N ILE A 307 18.10 -23.56 10.27
CA ILE A 307 17.86 -22.90 11.56
C ILE A 307 16.43 -23.14 12.05
N ILE A 308 15.43 -23.08 11.15
CA ILE A 308 14.04 -23.40 11.49
C ILE A 308 13.93 -24.86 11.94
N GLN A 309 14.64 -25.78 11.30
CA GLN A 309 14.65 -27.21 11.68
C GLN A 309 15.36 -27.49 13.01
N SER A 310 16.42 -26.75 13.35
CA SER A 310 17.17 -26.95 14.60
C SER A 310 16.45 -26.40 15.84
N ARG A 311 15.49 -25.50 15.64
CA ARG A 311 14.77 -24.80 16.71
C ARG A 311 13.53 -25.58 17.14
N GLN A 312 13.43 -25.87 18.44
CA GLN A 312 12.25 -26.49 19.01
C GLN A 312 11.27 -25.39 19.46
N GLY A 313 10.17 -25.21 18.73
CA GLY A 313 9.10 -24.28 19.13
C GLY A 313 9.25 -22.84 18.65
N MET A 314 9.86 -22.60 17.47
CA MET A 314 9.80 -21.28 16.83
C MET A 314 8.35 -20.94 16.46
N PRO A 315 7.83 -19.76 16.85
CA PRO A 315 6.50 -19.33 16.45
C PRO A 315 6.36 -19.24 14.92
N SER A 316 5.16 -19.50 14.41
CA SER A 316 4.91 -19.49 12.95
C SER A 316 5.08 -18.09 12.38
N GLU A 317 4.72 -17.05 13.14
CA GLU A 317 4.90 -15.64 12.78
C GLU A 317 6.38 -15.29 12.59
N ASP A 318 7.28 -15.85 13.39
CA ASP A 318 8.71 -15.61 13.28
C ASP A 318 9.28 -16.27 12.02
N THR A 319 8.75 -17.45 11.69
CA THR A 319 9.11 -18.16 10.46
C THR A 319 8.69 -17.37 9.22
N VAL A 320 7.47 -16.83 9.21
CA VAL A 320 6.97 -15.99 8.11
C VAL A 320 7.74 -14.66 8.03
N ALA A 321 8.09 -14.04 9.16
CA ALA A 321 8.90 -12.82 9.18
C ALA A 321 10.30 -13.02 8.57
N LEU A 322 10.89 -14.21 8.72
CA LEU A 322 12.13 -14.59 8.01
C LEU A 322 11.91 -14.75 6.50
N GLN A 323 10.75 -15.26 6.08
CA GLN A 323 10.42 -15.31 4.64
C GLN A 323 10.19 -13.90 4.08
N VAL A 324 9.60 -12.98 4.85
CA VAL A 324 9.45 -11.57 4.47
C VAL A 324 10.80 -10.92 4.21
N SER A 325 11.80 -11.14 5.09
CA SER A 325 13.15 -10.60 4.86
C SER A 325 13.84 -11.25 3.66
N LEU A 326 13.61 -12.55 3.40
CA LEU A 326 14.10 -13.23 2.20
C LEU A 326 13.51 -12.68 0.90
N ILE A 327 12.20 -12.38 0.85
CA ILE A 327 11.59 -11.71 -0.32
C ILE A 327 12.23 -10.33 -0.52
N ASN A 328 12.36 -9.53 0.55
CA ASN A 328 13.00 -8.22 0.46
C ASN A 328 14.45 -8.31 -0.04
N LEU A 329 15.21 -9.31 0.42
CA LEU A 329 16.56 -9.57 -0.06
C LEU A 329 16.56 -9.91 -1.55
N ALA A 330 15.68 -10.82 -1.98
CA ALA A 330 15.57 -11.23 -3.37
C ALA A 330 15.23 -10.05 -4.28
N LEU A 331 14.25 -9.23 -3.90
CA LEU A 331 13.82 -8.07 -4.69
C LEU A 331 14.89 -6.98 -4.77
N LYS A 332 15.59 -6.68 -3.66
CA LYS A 332 16.62 -5.63 -3.64
C LYS A 332 17.93 -6.05 -4.30
N CYS A 333 18.36 -7.30 -4.10
CA CYS A 333 19.65 -7.78 -4.61
C CYS A 333 19.54 -8.38 -6.02
N TYR A 334 18.38 -8.91 -6.39
CA TYR A 334 18.15 -9.57 -7.67
C TYR A 334 16.80 -9.18 -8.30
N PRO A 335 16.57 -7.89 -8.66
CA PRO A 335 15.29 -7.43 -9.21
C PRO A 335 14.82 -8.20 -10.45
N ASP A 336 15.76 -8.64 -11.29
CA ASP A 336 15.48 -9.33 -12.56
C ASP A 336 15.03 -10.80 -12.37
N ARG A 337 15.21 -11.37 -11.17
CA ARG A 337 15.03 -12.80 -10.89
C ARG A 337 13.74 -13.06 -10.12
N VAL A 338 12.63 -13.10 -10.87
CA VAL A 338 11.29 -13.41 -10.34
C VAL A 338 11.21 -14.83 -9.76
N ASP A 339 12.05 -15.75 -10.26
CA ASP A 339 12.15 -17.13 -9.79
C ASP A 339 12.56 -17.25 -8.32
N TYR A 340 13.39 -16.34 -7.80
CA TYR A 340 13.75 -16.33 -6.39
C TYR A 340 12.57 -15.94 -5.50
N VAL A 341 11.76 -14.96 -5.93
CA VAL A 341 10.56 -14.57 -5.21
C VAL A 341 9.58 -15.76 -5.17
N ASP A 342 9.30 -16.39 -6.30
CA ASP A 342 8.43 -17.57 -6.35
C ASP A 342 8.97 -18.73 -5.50
N LYS A 343 10.30 -18.90 -5.43
CA LYS A 343 10.90 -19.93 -4.56
C LYS A 343 10.68 -19.67 -3.07
N VAL A 344 10.69 -18.41 -2.62
CA VAL A 344 10.34 -18.07 -1.24
C VAL A 344 8.86 -18.36 -0.98
N LEU A 345 7.98 -18.03 -1.93
CA LEU A 345 6.55 -18.33 -1.82
C LEU A 345 6.31 -19.86 -1.73
N GLU A 346 6.94 -20.65 -2.60
CA GLU A 346 6.91 -22.12 -2.57
C GLU A 346 7.38 -22.66 -1.22
N THR A 347 8.51 -22.14 -0.72
CA THR A 347 9.06 -22.56 0.58
C THR A 347 8.09 -22.23 1.71
N THR A 348 7.40 -21.07 1.65
CA THR A 348 6.40 -20.67 2.64
C THR A 348 5.18 -21.59 2.61
N VAL A 349 4.70 -21.99 1.42
CA VAL A 349 3.62 -23.00 1.28
C VAL A 349 4.03 -24.32 1.94
N ASN A 350 5.22 -24.82 1.62
CA ASN A 350 5.75 -26.05 2.20
C ASN A 350 5.89 -25.98 3.73
N ILE A 351 6.21 -24.81 4.28
CA ILE A 351 6.28 -24.58 5.73
C ILE A 351 4.88 -24.67 6.35
N PHE A 352 3.87 -24.01 5.78
CA PHE A 352 2.50 -24.08 6.28
C PHE A 352 1.91 -25.49 6.23
N GLU A 353 2.17 -26.22 5.16
CA GLU A 353 1.77 -27.63 5.04
C GLU A 353 2.41 -28.51 6.13
N LYS A 354 3.72 -28.35 6.36
CA LYS A 354 4.45 -29.08 7.41
C LYS A 354 3.97 -28.74 8.82
N CYS A 355 3.63 -27.48 9.07
CA CYS A 355 3.08 -27.01 10.34
C CYS A 355 1.61 -27.41 10.52
N GLY A 356 0.95 -27.97 9.50
CA GLY A 356 -0.46 -28.35 9.55
C GLY A 356 -1.43 -27.16 9.58
N ILE A 357 -0.97 -25.98 9.14
CA ILE A 357 -1.77 -24.75 9.11
C ILE A 357 -2.70 -24.84 7.91
N LYS A 358 -4.01 -24.98 8.15
CA LYS A 358 -5.03 -25.06 7.09
C LYS A 358 -5.67 -23.71 6.77
N ARG A 359 -5.82 -22.85 7.77
CA ARG A 359 -6.41 -21.52 7.63
C ARG A 359 -5.76 -20.58 8.64
N VAL A 360 -5.45 -19.37 8.20
CA VAL A 360 -4.91 -18.30 9.02
C VAL A 360 -6.01 -17.25 9.23
N ASP A 361 -6.45 -17.11 10.48
CA ASP A 361 -7.50 -16.16 10.85
C ASP A 361 -7.03 -14.70 10.75
N TYR A 362 -7.96 -13.80 10.40
CA TYR A 362 -7.70 -12.38 10.27
C TYR A 362 -7.14 -11.76 11.56
N ASN A 363 -6.30 -10.74 11.39
CA ASN A 363 -5.65 -9.98 12.49
C ASN A 363 -4.75 -10.78 13.44
N THR A 364 -4.52 -12.07 13.21
CA THR A 364 -3.48 -12.83 13.89
C THR A 364 -2.09 -12.30 13.51
N PRO A 365 -1.05 -12.45 14.37
CA PRO A 365 0.31 -12.05 14.03
C PRO A 365 0.82 -12.73 12.75
N VAL A 366 0.44 -14.00 12.55
CA VAL A 366 0.75 -14.76 11.32
C VAL A 366 0.06 -14.15 10.09
N SER A 367 -1.23 -13.78 10.19
CA SER A 367 -1.95 -13.10 9.09
C SER A 367 -1.29 -11.77 8.72
N LYS A 368 -0.88 -10.97 9.72
CA LYS A 368 -0.21 -9.68 9.46
C LYS A 368 1.12 -9.85 8.70
N GLU A 369 1.96 -10.79 9.13
CA GLU A 369 3.22 -11.07 8.44
C GLU A 369 3.00 -11.72 7.06
N LEU A 370 1.99 -12.58 6.90
CA LEU A 370 1.64 -13.18 5.62
C LEU A 370 1.12 -12.13 4.62
N LEU A 371 0.26 -11.21 5.06
CA LEU A 371 -0.21 -10.10 4.24
C LEU A 371 0.95 -9.18 3.86
N LYS A 372 1.90 -8.94 4.76
CA LYS A 372 3.12 -8.18 4.45
C LYS A 372 3.97 -8.90 3.40
N LEU A 373 4.15 -10.21 3.54
CA LEU A 373 4.87 -11.08 2.58
C LEU A 373 4.27 -10.97 1.18
N LEU A 374 2.94 -11.01 1.06
CA LEU A 374 2.24 -10.92 -0.22
C LEU A 374 2.17 -9.49 -0.79
N LYS A 375 2.12 -8.45 0.05
CA LYS A 375 2.09 -7.05 -0.39
C LYS A 375 3.40 -6.58 -1.01
N ILE A 376 4.54 -7.07 -0.51
CA ILE A 376 5.87 -6.63 -0.95
C ILE A 376 6.10 -6.83 -2.46
N PRO A 377 5.87 -8.02 -3.05
CA PRO A 377 6.00 -8.21 -4.50
C PRO A 377 5.10 -7.28 -5.33
N VAL A 378 3.85 -7.10 -4.89
CA VAL A 378 2.87 -6.24 -5.57
C VAL A 378 3.34 -4.78 -5.60
N GLN A 379 3.84 -4.28 -4.47
CA GLN A 379 4.36 -2.91 -4.37
C GLN A 379 5.68 -2.71 -5.14
N HIS A 380 6.51 -3.74 -5.21
CA HIS A 380 7.81 -3.61 -5.86
C HIS A 380 7.69 -3.66 -7.38
N TYR A 381 6.90 -4.59 -7.93
CA TYR A 381 6.78 -4.73 -9.37
C TYR A 381 5.87 -3.69 -10.01
N ASN A 382 4.88 -3.14 -9.28
CA ASN A 382 3.86 -2.19 -9.78
C ASN A 382 3.03 -2.69 -10.99
N ASN A 383 3.27 -3.92 -11.45
CA ASN A 383 2.59 -4.54 -12.56
C ASN A 383 1.97 -5.85 -12.07
N ILE A 384 0.64 -5.93 -12.11
CA ILE A 384 -0.08 -7.13 -11.67
C ILE A 384 0.26 -8.35 -12.54
N LEU A 385 0.67 -8.15 -13.80
CA LEU A 385 0.99 -9.24 -14.73
C LEU A 385 2.22 -10.03 -14.28
N THR A 386 3.25 -9.38 -13.73
CA THR A 386 4.43 -10.08 -13.21
C THR A 386 4.10 -10.83 -11.91
N VAL A 387 3.13 -10.34 -11.13
CA VAL A 387 2.63 -11.05 -9.96
C VAL A 387 1.87 -12.33 -10.37
N LEU A 388 1.18 -12.33 -11.52
CA LEU A 388 0.53 -13.54 -12.04
C LEU A 388 1.52 -14.64 -12.47
N GLU A 389 2.75 -14.28 -12.84
CA GLU A 389 3.79 -15.25 -13.18
C GLU A 389 4.24 -16.07 -11.95
N LEU A 390 3.96 -15.58 -10.74
CA LEU A 390 4.24 -16.25 -9.47
C LEU A 390 3.22 -17.37 -9.20
N LYS A 391 3.55 -18.59 -9.63
CA LYS A 391 2.69 -19.77 -9.52
C LYS A 391 2.22 -20.05 -8.08
N HIS A 392 3.07 -19.77 -7.09
CA HIS A 392 2.77 -20.08 -5.69
C HIS A 392 2.05 -18.95 -4.95
N PHE A 393 1.88 -17.77 -5.56
CA PHE A 393 1.18 -16.63 -4.95
C PHE A 393 -0.30 -16.95 -4.66
N GLY A 394 -1.02 -17.50 -5.64
CA GLY A 394 -2.40 -17.92 -5.47
C GLY A 394 -2.56 -19.05 -4.44
N SER A 395 -1.57 -19.94 -4.34
CA SER A 395 -1.58 -21.02 -3.34
C SER A 395 -1.50 -20.48 -1.91
N LEU A 396 -0.69 -19.43 -1.66
CA LEU A 396 -0.61 -18.78 -0.35
C LEU A 396 -1.89 -18.03 0.02
N MET A 397 -2.53 -17.38 -0.96
CA MET A 397 -3.84 -16.72 -0.77
C MET A 397 -4.90 -17.69 -0.27
N ASN A 398 -4.85 -18.97 -0.66
CA ASN A 398 -5.82 -19.98 -0.20
C ASN A 398 -5.73 -20.30 1.30
N PHE A 399 -4.58 -20.10 1.94
CA PHE A 399 -4.43 -20.27 3.39
C PHE A 399 -5.03 -19.10 4.19
N CYS A 400 -5.20 -17.94 3.57
CA CYS A 400 -5.81 -16.77 4.20
C CYS A 400 -7.32 -16.96 4.39
N ASP A 401 -7.87 -16.39 5.46
CA ASP A 401 -9.31 -16.28 5.64
C ASP A 401 -9.98 -15.27 4.69
N TYR A 402 -11.32 -15.24 4.71
CA TYR A 402 -12.11 -14.38 3.82
C TYR A 402 -11.71 -12.90 3.94
N ASN A 403 -11.60 -12.36 5.16
CA ASN A 403 -11.28 -10.96 5.39
C ASN A 403 -9.87 -10.59 4.91
N SER A 404 -8.87 -11.46 5.16
CA SER A 404 -7.51 -11.28 4.64
C SER A 404 -7.47 -11.32 3.11
N ARG A 405 -8.18 -12.27 2.48
CA ARG A 405 -8.27 -12.37 1.01
C ARG A 405 -9.00 -11.17 0.41
N LYS A 406 -10.08 -10.69 1.03
CA LYS A 406 -10.84 -9.50 0.63
C LYS A 406 -9.94 -8.26 0.65
N SER A 407 -9.23 -8.03 1.76
CA SER A 407 -8.29 -6.93 1.90
C SER A 407 -7.15 -6.98 0.88
N MET A 408 -6.57 -8.17 0.64
CA MET A 408 -5.53 -8.34 -0.37
C MET A 408 -6.08 -8.14 -1.79
N SER A 409 -7.30 -8.58 -2.07
CA SER A 409 -7.96 -8.38 -3.37
C SER A 409 -8.18 -6.89 -3.66
N CYS A 410 -8.66 -6.12 -2.68
CA CYS A 410 -8.80 -4.67 -2.81
C CYS A 410 -7.43 -4.01 -3.06
N PHE A 411 -6.39 -4.47 -2.38
CA PHE A 411 -5.03 -3.97 -2.58
C PHE A 411 -4.49 -4.24 -3.99
N LEU A 412 -4.71 -5.46 -4.52
CA LEU A 412 -4.33 -5.82 -5.90
C LEU A 412 -5.05 -4.97 -6.94
N VAL A 413 -6.36 -4.79 -6.79
CA VAL A 413 -7.17 -3.98 -7.71
C VAL A 413 -6.77 -2.51 -7.66
N ASN A 414 -6.56 -1.95 -6.47
CA ASN A 414 -6.09 -0.57 -6.33
C ASN A 414 -4.71 -0.37 -6.95
N ASN A 415 -3.77 -1.30 -6.72
CA ASN A 415 -2.44 -1.21 -7.35
C ASN A 415 -2.52 -1.25 -8.89
N ALA A 416 -3.40 -2.09 -9.46
CA ALA A 416 -3.61 -2.12 -10.90
C ALA A 416 -4.24 -0.83 -11.44
N LEU A 417 -5.14 -0.21 -10.67
CA LEU A 417 -5.78 1.08 -11.01
C LEU A 417 -4.82 2.26 -10.90
N GLU A 418 -4.04 2.34 -9.83
CA GLU A 418 -3.05 3.41 -9.60
C GLU A 418 -1.96 3.43 -10.67
N ASN A 419 -1.55 2.26 -11.16
CA ASN A 419 -0.52 2.11 -12.18
C ASN A 419 -1.09 1.99 -13.62
N GLU A 420 -2.41 2.10 -13.79
CA GLU A 420 -3.11 1.94 -15.09
C GLU A 420 -2.66 0.70 -15.89
N THR A 421 -2.52 -0.44 -15.21
CA THR A 421 -2.02 -1.67 -15.85
C THR A 421 -3.08 -2.32 -16.73
N TYR A 422 -2.90 -2.25 -18.05
CA TYR A 422 -3.78 -2.91 -19.01
C TYR A 422 -3.60 -4.43 -19.02
N ILE A 423 -4.72 -5.16 -19.08
CA ILE A 423 -4.72 -6.62 -19.17
C ILE A 423 -5.13 -7.01 -20.59
N PRO A 424 -4.22 -7.56 -21.40
CA PRO A 424 -4.47 -7.81 -22.83
C PRO A 424 -5.10 -9.19 -23.13
N THR A 425 -4.96 -10.19 -22.26
CA THR A 425 -5.37 -11.57 -22.59
C THR A 425 -6.53 -12.11 -21.75
N GLN A 426 -7.29 -13.02 -22.34
CA GLN A 426 -8.39 -13.71 -21.66
C GLN A 426 -7.91 -14.56 -20.48
N GLU A 427 -6.79 -15.25 -20.65
CA GLU A 427 -6.21 -16.11 -19.60
C GLU A 427 -5.80 -15.30 -18.37
N GLN A 428 -5.16 -14.13 -18.57
CA GLN A 428 -4.81 -13.23 -17.48
C GLN A 428 -6.04 -12.68 -16.76
N VAL A 429 -7.13 -12.38 -17.48
CA VAL A 429 -8.40 -11.96 -16.86
C VAL A 429 -8.99 -13.06 -16.00
N GLU A 430 -9.01 -14.30 -16.50
CA GLU A 430 -9.52 -15.43 -15.72
C GLU A 430 -8.69 -15.64 -14.45
N GLN A 431 -7.36 -15.59 -14.55
CA GLN A 431 -6.47 -15.73 -13.40
C GLN A 431 -6.65 -14.60 -12.37
N ILE A 432 -6.74 -13.34 -12.81
CA ILE A 432 -6.96 -12.21 -11.88
C ILE A 432 -8.33 -12.33 -11.21
N LEU A 433 -9.39 -12.64 -11.96
CA LEU A 433 -10.74 -12.77 -11.39
C LEU A 433 -10.85 -13.95 -10.41
N GLN A 434 -10.08 -15.02 -10.62
CA GLN A 434 -9.93 -16.09 -9.62
C GLN A 434 -9.15 -15.63 -8.39
N LEU A 435 -8.10 -14.83 -8.57
CA LEU A 435 -7.30 -14.28 -7.47
C LEU A 435 -8.11 -13.30 -6.61
N VAL A 436 -8.96 -12.47 -7.23
CA VAL A 436 -9.85 -11.52 -6.55
C VAL A 436 -11.25 -12.08 -6.32
N SER A 437 -11.40 -13.41 -6.26
CA SER A 437 -12.69 -14.07 -6.10
C SER A 437 -13.55 -13.55 -4.93
N PRO A 438 -13.01 -13.11 -3.76
CA PRO A 438 -13.83 -12.56 -2.69
C PRO A 438 -14.62 -11.31 -3.09
N LEU A 439 -14.11 -10.52 -4.04
CA LEU A 439 -14.79 -9.33 -4.55
C LEU A 439 -15.77 -9.65 -5.68
N VAL A 440 -15.60 -10.79 -6.35
CA VAL A 440 -16.37 -11.22 -7.52
C VAL A 440 -17.58 -12.05 -7.14
N GLN A 441 -17.42 -13.03 -6.24
CA GLN A 441 -18.45 -14.00 -5.87
C GLN A 441 -18.51 -14.28 -4.37
N ASP A 442 -19.70 -14.60 -3.87
CA ASP A 442 -19.90 -15.02 -2.48
C ASP A 442 -19.06 -16.27 -2.20
N GLN A 443 -18.31 -16.23 -1.10
CA GLN A 443 -17.45 -17.34 -0.70
C GLN A 443 -18.17 -18.19 0.35
N SER A 444 -17.89 -19.49 0.37
CA SER A 444 -18.49 -20.41 1.36
C SER A 444 -18.09 -20.09 2.81
N ASP A 445 -16.97 -19.38 2.99
CA ASP A 445 -16.39 -19.03 4.28
C ASP A 445 -16.59 -17.56 4.68
N GLN A 446 -17.48 -16.86 3.97
CA GLN A 446 -17.87 -15.47 4.24
C GLN A 446 -18.67 -15.37 5.55
N PRO A 447 -18.35 -14.43 6.45
CA PRO A 447 -19.12 -14.20 7.67
C PRO A 447 -20.55 -13.73 7.34
N THR A 448 -21.50 -14.08 8.21
CA THR A 448 -22.93 -13.76 8.03
C THR A 448 -23.27 -12.31 8.36
N ASP A 449 -22.33 -11.57 8.96
CA ASP A 449 -22.52 -10.17 9.32
C ASP A 449 -22.66 -9.32 8.05
N GLU A 450 -23.60 -8.37 8.07
CA GLU A 450 -23.79 -7.45 6.95
C GLU A 450 -22.62 -6.45 6.93
N ASP A 451 -21.86 -6.47 5.84
CA ASP A 451 -20.88 -5.43 5.52
C ASP A 451 -21.57 -4.06 5.48
N ASP A 452 -20.85 -3.00 5.88
CA ASP A 452 -21.34 -1.63 5.74
C ASP A 452 -21.72 -1.37 4.27
N PRO A 453 -22.96 -0.90 3.99
CA PRO A 453 -23.39 -0.59 2.63
C PRO A 453 -22.47 0.39 1.89
N GLU A 454 -21.82 1.32 2.58
CA GLU A 454 -20.91 2.29 1.98
C GLU A 454 -19.58 1.62 1.59
N ASP A 455 -18.94 0.90 2.51
CA ASP A 455 -17.70 0.16 2.24
C ASP A 455 -17.90 -0.85 1.11
N PHE A 456 -19.01 -1.58 1.12
CA PHE A 456 -19.34 -2.53 0.05
C PHE A 456 -19.53 -1.82 -1.30
N ALA A 457 -20.13 -0.62 -1.31
CA ALA A 457 -20.29 0.17 -2.52
C ALA A 457 -18.93 0.64 -3.08
N GLU A 458 -18.02 1.08 -2.21
CA GLU A 458 -16.66 1.48 -2.61
C GLU A 458 -15.89 0.30 -3.22
N GLU A 459 -15.89 -0.85 -2.55
CA GLU A 459 -15.24 -2.08 -3.02
C GLU A 459 -15.76 -2.52 -4.40
N GLN A 460 -17.08 -2.53 -4.57
CA GLN A 460 -17.68 -2.88 -5.85
C GLN A 460 -17.44 -1.79 -6.92
N GLY A 461 -17.30 -0.53 -6.50
CA GLY A 461 -16.86 0.56 -7.35
C GLY A 461 -15.44 0.35 -7.88
N LEU A 462 -14.51 -0.19 -7.08
CA LEU A 462 -13.15 -0.54 -7.51
C LEU A 462 -13.18 -1.59 -8.62
N ILE A 463 -13.95 -2.66 -8.44
CA ILE A 463 -14.15 -3.68 -9.47
C ILE A 463 -14.79 -3.09 -10.73
N GLY A 464 -15.76 -2.19 -10.56
CA GLY A 464 -16.38 -1.45 -11.67
C GLY A 464 -15.36 -0.66 -12.49
N ARG A 465 -14.41 0.01 -11.82
CA ARG A 465 -13.31 0.73 -12.48
C ARG A 465 -12.31 -0.23 -13.12
N PHE A 466 -11.99 -1.33 -12.47
CA PHE A 466 -11.05 -2.36 -12.94
C PHE A 466 -11.45 -2.93 -14.31
N ILE A 467 -12.76 -3.07 -14.57
CA ILE A 467 -13.28 -3.52 -15.88
C ILE A 467 -12.79 -2.63 -17.03
N ASN A 468 -12.49 -1.35 -16.79
CA ASN A 468 -11.98 -0.45 -17.84
C ASN A 468 -10.50 -0.71 -18.21
N LEU A 469 -9.74 -1.39 -17.35
CA LEU A 469 -8.36 -1.81 -17.62
C LEU A 469 -8.29 -3.08 -18.48
N LEU A 470 -9.41 -3.77 -18.67
CA LEU A 470 -9.51 -4.94 -19.53
C LEU A 470 -9.57 -4.49 -20.99
N GLN A 471 -8.41 -4.39 -21.64
CA GLN A 471 -8.28 -3.93 -23.01
C GLN A 471 -7.36 -4.85 -23.81
N ALA A 472 -7.93 -5.50 -24.82
CA ALA A 472 -7.22 -6.26 -25.81
C ALA A 472 -6.86 -5.42 -27.05
N ASP A 473 -5.75 -5.80 -27.68
CA ASP A 473 -5.30 -5.23 -28.94
C ASP A 473 -6.32 -5.50 -30.06
N THR A 474 -6.91 -6.71 -30.09
CA THR A 474 -7.88 -7.11 -31.12
C THR A 474 -9.33 -7.02 -30.61
N PRO A 475 -10.28 -6.54 -31.44
CA PRO A 475 -11.70 -6.48 -31.08
C PRO A 475 -12.32 -7.85 -30.75
N ASP A 476 -11.87 -8.93 -31.40
CA ASP A 476 -12.38 -10.28 -31.16
C ASP A 476 -11.95 -10.81 -29.78
N GLN A 477 -10.69 -10.59 -29.42
CA GLN A 477 -10.18 -10.94 -28.09
C GLN A 477 -10.87 -10.11 -27.00
N GLN A 478 -11.13 -8.82 -27.25
CA GLN A 478 -11.92 -7.98 -26.34
C GLN A 478 -13.30 -8.58 -26.08
N PHE A 479 -13.98 -9.10 -27.10
CA PHE A 479 -15.28 -9.76 -26.92
C PHE A 479 -15.19 -11.05 -26.11
N LEU A 480 -14.14 -11.87 -26.31
CA LEU A 480 -13.90 -13.08 -25.52
C LEU A 480 -13.62 -12.76 -24.05
N MET A 481 -12.87 -11.68 -23.79
CA MET A 481 -12.62 -11.18 -22.44
C MET A 481 -13.93 -10.75 -21.78
N LEU A 482 -14.74 -9.91 -22.43
CA LEU A 482 -16.04 -9.48 -21.90
C LEU A 482 -16.99 -10.65 -21.61
N ASN A 483 -16.98 -11.71 -22.44
CA ASN A 483 -17.77 -12.91 -22.16
C ASN A 483 -17.30 -13.65 -20.90
N THR A 484 -15.98 -13.78 -20.74
CA THR A 484 -15.38 -14.41 -19.55
C THR A 484 -15.68 -13.58 -18.30
N THR A 485 -15.46 -12.27 -18.37
CA THR A 485 -15.78 -11.31 -17.31
C THR A 485 -17.25 -11.36 -16.90
N ARG A 486 -18.19 -11.38 -17.87
CA ARG A 486 -19.62 -11.54 -17.60
C ARG A 486 -19.93 -12.86 -16.90
N LYS A 487 -19.31 -13.97 -17.32
CA LYS A 487 -19.52 -15.29 -16.70
C LYS A 487 -19.13 -15.28 -15.22
N HIS A 488 -17.99 -14.70 -14.88
CA HIS A 488 -17.53 -14.58 -13.49
C HIS A 488 -18.44 -13.67 -12.65
N PHE A 489 -18.74 -12.46 -13.14
CA PHE A 489 -19.60 -11.52 -12.39
C PHE A 489 -21.06 -11.96 -12.30
N GLY A 490 -21.54 -12.76 -13.25
CA GLY A 490 -22.87 -13.38 -13.17
C GLY A 490 -23.04 -14.32 -11.98
N ASN A 491 -21.95 -14.89 -11.45
CA ASN A 491 -21.95 -15.71 -10.24
C ASN A 491 -21.90 -14.86 -8.95
N GLY A 492 -21.81 -13.52 -9.06
CA GLY A 492 -21.59 -12.61 -7.94
C GLY A 492 -22.80 -12.30 -7.06
N GLY A 493 -23.98 -12.81 -7.43
CA GLY A 493 -25.25 -12.56 -6.75
C GLY A 493 -25.83 -11.17 -7.01
N ASN A 494 -27.10 -10.98 -6.62
CA ASN A 494 -27.88 -9.77 -6.95
C ASN A 494 -27.26 -8.47 -6.42
N ARG A 495 -26.59 -8.52 -5.26
CA ARG A 495 -25.97 -7.34 -4.61
C ARG A 495 -24.80 -6.76 -5.40
N ARG A 496 -23.91 -7.61 -5.96
CA ARG A 496 -22.69 -7.18 -6.68
C ARG A 496 -22.97 -6.82 -8.13
N ILE A 497 -23.86 -7.58 -8.77
CA ILE A 497 -24.21 -7.47 -10.19
C ILE A 497 -24.60 -6.02 -10.58
N ARG A 498 -25.23 -5.26 -9.67
CA ARG A 498 -25.62 -3.86 -9.90
C ARG A 498 -24.46 -2.95 -10.30
N TYR A 499 -23.29 -3.18 -9.74
CA TYR A 499 -22.09 -2.37 -9.94
C TYR A 499 -21.19 -2.90 -11.05
N THR A 500 -21.14 -4.22 -11.22
CA THR A 500 -20.17 -4.87 -12.11
C THR A 500 -20.69 -5.07 -13.53
N LEU A 501 -21.98 -5.38 -13.72
CA LEU A 501 -22.51 -5.60 -15.08
C LEU A 501 -22.70 -4.29 -15.86
N THR A 502 -22.94 -3.17 -15.18
CA THR A 502 -23.15 -1.86 -15.80
C THR A 502 -21.92 -1.42 -16.62
N PRO A 503 -20.68 -1.41 -16.07
CA PRO A 503 -19.47 -1.17 -16.85
C PRO A 503 -19.25 -2.13 -18.01
N ILE A 504 -19.60 -3.42 -17.86
CA ILE A 504 -19.46 -4.42 -18.93
C ILE A 504 -20.35 -4.05 -20.12
N VAL A 505 -21.58 -3.62 -19.88
CA VAL A 505 -22.50 -3.16 -20.94
C VAL A 505 -21.93 -1.95 -21.66
N PHE A 506 -21.39 -0.97 -20.94
CA PHE A 506 -20.75 0.19 -21.57
C PHE A 506 -19.49 -0.18 -22.37
N GLN A 507 -18.66 -1.09 -21.86
CA GLN A 507 -17.50 -1.60 -22.61
C GLN A 507 -17.92 -2.39 -23.86
N ALA A 508 -19.02 -3.13 -23.79
CA ALA A 508 -19.60 -3.79 -24.95
C ALA A 508 -20.13 -2.78 -25.99
N TYR A 509 -20.78 -1.68 -25.58
CA TYR A 509 -21.17 -0.62 -26.49
C TYR A 509 -19.97 0.07 -27.14
N LYS A 510 -18.91 0.39 -26.38
CA LYS A 510 -17.65 0.92 -26.93
C LYS A 510 -17.04 -0.04 -27.94
N LEU A 511 -17.07 -1.34 -27.67
CA LEU A 511 -16.61 -2.36 -28.60
C LEU A 511 -17.43 -2.38 -29.89
N ALA A 512 -18.76 -2.21 -29.81
CA ALA A 512 -19.61 -2.12 -31.01
C ALA A 512 -19.25 -0.90 -31.88
N PHE A 513 -18.96 0.26 -31.27
CA PHE A 513 -18.45 1.42 -32.01
C PHE A 513 -17.05 1.17 -32.60
N ARG A 514 -16.18 0.44 -31.90
CA ARG A 514 -14.87 0.05 -32.43
C ARG A 514 -15.00 -0.85 -33.67
N TYR A 515 -15.94 -1.79 -33.69
CA TYR A 515 -16.24 -2.60 -34.89
C TYR A 515 -16.74 -1.76 -36.05
N LYS A 516 -17.54 -0.72 -35.81
CA LYS A 516 -17.97 0.22 -36.86
C LYS A 516 -16.79 0.96 -37.48
N ASN A 517 -15.84 1.42 -36.66
CA ASN A 517 -14.65 2.11 -37.16
C ASN A 517 -13.73 1.21 -37.97
N VAL A 518 -13.77 -0.10 -37.72
CA VAL A 518 -12.97 -1.14 -38.42
C VAL A 518 -13.80 -1.82 -39.52
N SER A 519 -14.92 -1.22 -39.93
CA SER A 519 -15.86 -1.82 -40.91
C SER A 519 -15.24 -2.08 -42.28
N GLU A 520 -14.20 -1.33 -42.67
CA GLU A 520 -13.46 -1.54 -43.93
C GLU A 520 -12.53 -2.76 -43.90
N GLU A 521 -12.14 -3.24 -42.71
CA GLU A 521 -11.18 -4.35 -42.56
C GLU A 521 -11.86 -5.71 -42.27
N ASP A 522 -13.10 -5.71 -41.77
CA ASP A 522 -13.82 -6.93 -41.37
C ASP A 522 -15.20 -7.04 -42.01
N ASP A 523 -15.33 -7.86 -43.05
CA ASP A 523 -16.59 -8.16 -43.75
C ASP A 523 -17.72 -8.71 -42.83
N LYS A 524 -17.39 -9.17 -41.62
CA LYS A 524 -18.36 -9.75 -40.67
C LYS A 524 -18.70 -8.81 -39.51
N TRP A 525 -18.30 -7.55 -39.56
CA TRP A 525 -18.51 -6.57 -38.48
C TRP A 525 -19.99 -6.47 -38.05
N GLU A 526 -20.93 -6.52 -38.99
CA GLU A 526 -22.37 -6.42 -38.71
C GLU A 526 -22.90 -7.59 -37.86
N LYS A 527 -22.52 -8.82 -38.22
CA LYS A 527 -22.90 -10.03 -37.46
C LYS A 527 -22.27 -10.02 -36.06
N LYS A 528 -21.07 -9.44 -35.93
CA LYS A 528 -20.41 -9.28 -34.63
C LYS A 528 -21.12 -8.22 -33.78
N CYS A 529 -21.49 -7.07 -34.35
CA CYS A 529 -22.31 -6.05 -33.69
C CYS A 529 -23.65 -6.63 -33.19
N GLN A 530 -24.36 -7.39 -34.02
CA GLN A 530 -25.61 -8.04 -33.60
C GLN A 530 -25.41 -9.00 -32.42
N LYS A 531 -24.31 -9.76 -32.41
CA LYS A 531 -23.96 -10.62 -31.27
C LYS A 531 -23.65 -9.82 -30.00
N ILE A 532 -22.97 -8.69 -30.12
CA ILE A 532 -22.66 -7.79 -29.00
C ILE A 532 -23.96 -7.22 -28.40
N PHE A 533 -24.88 -6.72 -29.22
CA PHE A 533 -26.15 -6.21 -28.73
C PHE A 533 -27.03 -7.30 -28.10
N LYS A 534 -27.04 -8.51 -28.67
CA LYS A 534 -27.69 -9.67 -28.04
C LYS A 534 -27.05 -10.01 -26.69
N PHE A 535 -25.73 -9.91 -26.58
CA PHE A 535 -25.00 -10.05 -25.32
C PHE A 535 -25.39 -8.96 -24.31
N CYS A 536 -25.51 -7.70 -24.73
CA CYS A 536 -25.98 -6.60 -23.88
C CYS A 536 -27.40 -6.84 -23.39
N LEU A 537 -28.33 -7.21 -24.28
CA LEU A 537 -29.72 -7.52 -23.93
C LEU A 537 -29.79 -8.59 -22.84
N GLN A 538 -29.12 -9.72 -23.04
CA GLN A 538 -29.09 -10.78 -22.04
C GLN A 538 -28.42 -10.37 -20.72
N THR A 539 -27.43 -9.48 -20.76
CA THR A 539 -26.75 -8.97 -19.56
C THR A 539 -27.67 -8.05 -18.77
N ILE A 540 -28.40 -7.16 -19.46
CA ILE A 540 -29.39 -6.27 -18.86
C ILE A 540 -30.58 -7.07 -18.31
N SER A 541 -31.02 -8.14 -18.98
CA SER A 541 -32.08 -9.03 -18.44
C SER A 541 -31.70 -9.69 -17.11
N VAL A 542 -30.41 -9.90 -16.84
CA VAL A 542 -29.94 -10.39 -15.52
C VAL A 542 -30.08 -9.30 -14.46
N LEU A 543 -29.87 -8.03 -14.80
CA LEU A 543 -30.08 -6.91 -13.88
C LEU A 543 -31.57 -6.74 -13.51
N ILE A 544 -32.48 -6.99 -14.45
CA ILE A 544 -33.93 -6.97 -14.18
C ILE A 544 -34.31 -8.03 -13.13
N LYS A 545 -33.77 -9.25 -13.27
CA LYS A 545 -33.96 -10.33 -12.30
C LYS A 545 -33.39 -10.03 -10.91
N ALA A 546 -32.52 -9.04 -10.81
CA ALA A 546 -31.96 -8.55 -9.55
C ALA A 546 -32.82 -7.43 -8.91
N GLU A 547 -34.10 -7.32 -9.30
CA GLU A 547 -35.09 -6.36 -8.77
C GLU A 547 -34.69 -4.89 -8.96
N MET A 548 -33.98 -4.58 -10.05
CA MET A 548 -33.68 -3.21 -10.43
C MET A 548 -34.52 -2.77 -11.62
N ALA A 549 -35.24 -1.66 -11.49
CA ALA A 549 -36.10 -1.13 -12.55
C ALA A 549 -35.48 0.06 -13.30
N GLU A 550 -34.94 1.05 -12.57
CA GLU A 550 -34.46 2.30 -13.18
C GLU A 550 -33.17 2.16 -13.98
N LEU A 551 -32.20 1.39 -13.45
CA LEU A 551 -30.89 1.25 -14.09
C LEU A 551 -30.97 0.46 -15.41
N PRO A 552 -31.66 -0.71 -15.48
CA PRO A 552 -31.87 -1.41 -16.74
C PRO A 552 -32.61 -0.59 -17.79
N LEU A 553 -33.61 0.21 -17.39
CA LEU A 553 -34.33 1.11 -18.29
C LEU A 553 -33.36 2.09 -18.97
N ARG A 554 -32.47 2.75 -18.21
CA ARG A 554 -31.47 3.64 -18.77
C ARG A 554 -30.49 2.90 -19.69
N LEU A 555 -30.07 1.69 -19.33
CA LEU A 555 -29.16 0.87 -20.15
C LEU A 555 -29.80 0.41 -21.47
N PHE A 556 -31.09 0.09 -21.47
CA PHE A 556 -31.84 -0.23 -22.68
C PHE A 556 -31.97 0.98 -23.59
N LEU A 557 -32.30 2.16 -23.04
CA LEU A 557 -32.37 3.39 -23.83
C LEU A 557 -31.02 3.76 -24.44
N GLN A 558 -29.93 3.64 -23.68
CA GLN A 558 -28.57 3.84 -24.21
C GLN A 558 -28.20 2.78 -25.26
N GLY A 559 -28.65 1.53 -25.09
CA GLY A 559 -28.49 0.48 -26.10
C GLY A 559 -29.24 0.76 -27.39
N ALA A 560 -30.45 1.30 -27.30
CA ALA A 560 -31.25 1.72 -28.44
C ALA A 560 -30.55 2.87 -29.21
N LEU A 561 -30.05 3.88 -28.49
CA LEU A 561 -29.29 4.99 -29.08
C LEU A 561 -28.01 4.50 -29.75
N ALA A 562 -27.22 3.65 -29.08
CA ALA A 562 -25.99 3.10 -29.63
C ALA A 562 -26.26 2.23 -30.88
N SER A 563 -27.31 1.39 -30.84
CA SER A 563 -27.72 0.58 -32.00
C SER A 563 -28.14 1.47 -33.18
N GLY A 564 -28.94 2.51 -32.91
CA GLY A 564 -29.40 3.46 -33.92
C GLY A 564 -28.27 4.27 -34.57
N GLN A 565 -27.22 4.62 -33.83
CA GLN A 565 -26.06 5.34 -34.37
C GLN A 565 -25.11 4.45 -35.18
N ILE A 566 -25.02 3.15 -34.88
CA ILE A 566 -24.08 2.26 -35.55
C ILE A 566 -24.55 1.91 -36.97
N GLY A 567 -25.83 1.61 -37.16
CA GLY A 567 -26.41 1.43 -38.49
C GLY A 567 -26.00 0.13 -39.22
N TYR A 568 -26.11 -1.03 -38.57
CA TYR A 568 -25.89 -2.37 -39.16
C TYR A 568 -27.21 -3.00 -39.65
N GLU A 569 -27.24 -3.90 -40.64
CA GLU A 569 -28.48 -4.41 -41.30
C GLU A 569 -29.74 -4.61 -40.41
N ASN A 570 -29.60 -5.16 -39.20
CA ASN A 570 -30.72 -5.43 -38.26
C ASN A 570 -30.85 -4.41 -37.10
N HIS A 571 -30.26 -3.22 -37.23
CA HIS A 571 -30.19 -2.23 -36.16
C HIS A 571 -31.57 -1.72 -35.72
N GLU A 572 -32.52 -1.60 -36.65
CA GLU A 572 -33.87 -1.10 -36.38
C GLU A 572 -34.65 -2.06 -35.48
N ALA A 573 -34.65 -3.35 -35.80
CA ALA A 573 -35.35 -4.38 -35.01
C ALA A 573 -34.78 -4.49 -33.59
N VAL A 574 -33.45 -4.46 -33.45
CA VAL A 574 -32.79 -4.52 -32.14
C VAL A 574 -33.04 -3.24 -31.33
N ALA A 575 -33.01 -2.07 -31.96
CA ALA A 575 -33.33 -0.81 -31.29
C ALA A 575 -34.80 -0.77 -30.84
N TYR A 576 -35.71 -1.29 -31.65
CA TYR A 576 -37.12 -1.42 -31.30
C TYR A 576 -37.31 -2.37 -30.11
N GLU A 577 -36.62 -3.52 -30.10
CA GLU A 577 -36.63 -4.47 -28.98
C GLU A 577 -36.16 -3.81 -27.69
N PHE A 578 -35.06 -3.04 -27.72
CA PHE A 578 -34.58 -2.29 -26.55
C PHE A 578 -35.62 -1.29 -26.00
N VAL A 579 -36.23 -0.50 -26.88
CA VAL A 579 -37.26 0.47 -26.47
C VAL A 579 -38.51 -0.24 -25.94
N SER A 580 -38.94 -1.32 -26.59
CA SER A 580 -40.08 -2.13 -26.13
C SER A 580 -39.83 -2.73 -24.74
N GLN A 581 -38.63 -3.26 -24.48
CA GLN A 581 -38.26 -3.80 -23.17
C GLN A 581 -38.19 -2.69 -22.10
N ALA A 582 -37.74 -1.48 -22.46
CA ALA A 582 -37.79 -0.32 -21.57
C ALA A 582 -39.23 0.09 -21.23
N PHE A 583 -40.16 0.02 -22.18
CA PHE A 583 -41.59 0.23 -21.92
C PHE A 583 -42.19 -0.85 -21.01
N SER A 584 -41.88 -2.12 -21.23
CA SER A 584 -42.33 -3.20 -20.35
C SER A 584 -41.85 -2.98 -18.91
N LEU A 585 -40.58 -2.62 -18.71
CA LEU A 585 -40.06 -2.28 -17.38
C LEU A 585 -40.75 -1.07 -16.75
N TYR A 586 -41.04 -0.05 -17.55
CA TYR A 586 -41.77 1.12 -17.08
C TYR A 586 -43.19 0.77 -16.61
N GLU A 587 -43.91 -0.10 -17.33
CA GLU A 587 -45.28 -0.50 -16.99
C GLU A 587 -45.35 -1.49 -15.83
N ASP A 588 -44.41 -2.44 -15.74
CA ASP A 588 -44.47 -3.57 -14.81
C ASP A 588 -43.80 -3.27 -13.44
N GLU A 589 -42.65 -2.58 -13.43
CA GLU A 589 -41.77 -2.51 -12.24
C GLU A 589 -41.69 -1.10 -11.61
N ILE A 590 -41.81 -0.02 -12.40
CA ILE A 590 -41.68 1.36 -11.89
C ILE A 590 -43.03 1.84 -11.36
N SER A 591 -43.18 1.85 -10.03
CA SER A 591 -44.42 2.26 -9.35
C SER A 591 -44.39 3.68 -8.76
N ASP A 592 -43.21 4.22 -8.45
CA ASP A 592 -43.11 5.58 -7.89
C ASP A 592 -43.46 6.65 -8.94
N SER A 593 -44.34 7.59 -8.56
CA SER A 593 -44.85 8.63 -9.46
C SER A 593 -43.77 9.56 -10.01
N LYS A 594 -42.73 9.88 -9.23
CA LYS A 594 -41.63 10.75 -9.71
C LYS A 594 -40.70 9.96 -10.62
N ALA A 595 -40.39 8.72 -10.26
CA ALA A 595 -39.60 7.82 -11.10
C ALA A 595 -40.29 7.51 -12.43
N GLN A 596 -41.62 7.32 -12.44
CA GLN A 596 -42.42 7.14 -13.66
C GLN A 596 -42.33 8.36 -14.59
N LEU A 597 -42.48 9.58 -14.05
CA LEU A 597 -42.34 10.80 -14.86
C LEU A 597 -40.91 10.93 -15.44
N ALA A 598 -39.88 10.67 -14.63
CA ALA A 598 -38.50 10.72 -15.08
C ALA A 598 -38.22 9.67 -16.17
N ALA A 599 -38.68 8.44 -15.97
CA ALA A 599 -38.52 7.34 -16.91
C ALA A 599 -39.21 7.62 -18.25
N ILE A 600 -40.48 8.05 -18.25
CA ILE A 600 -41.21 8.33 -19.49
C ILE A 600 -40.61 9.54 -20.23
N THR A 601 -40.15 10.55 -19.50
CA THR A 601 -39.46 11.70 -20.10
C THR A 601 -38.16 11.27 -20.78
N LEU A 602 -37.39 10.36 -20.15
CA LEU A 602 -36.18 9.79 -20.76
C LEU A 602 -36.48 8.92 -21.98
N ILE A 603 -37.55 8.12 -21.94
CA ILE A 603 -38.00 7.33 -23.11
C ILE A 603 -38.35 8.27 -24.26
N ILE A 604 -39.15 9.32 -24.01
CA ILE A 604 -39.55 10.31 -25.01
C ILE A 604 -38.31 10.97 -25.63
N ALA A 605 -37.40 11.47 -24.80
CA ALA A 605 -36.18 12.12 -25.27
C ALA A 605 -35.28 11.17 -26.07
N SER A 606 -35.21 9.90 -25.69
CA SER A 606 -34.43 8.89 -26.41
C SER A 606 -35.04 8.59 -27.78
N VAL A 607 -36.36 8.39 -27.84
CA VAL A 607 -37.07 8.15 -29.12
C VAL A 607 -36.97 9.36 -30.03
N GLU A 608 -37.03 10.59 -29.51
CA GLU A 608 -36.87 11.83 -30.28
C GLU A 608 -35.48 11.91 -30.96
N GLN A 609 -34.42 11.51 -30.26
CA GLN A 609 -33.05 11.54 -30.80
C GLN A 609 -32.76 10.42 -31.82
N MET A 610 -33.60 9.39 -31.89
CA MET A 610 -33.38 8.25 -32.77
C MET A 610 -33.90 8.55 -34.18
N SER A 611 -33.01 8.50 -35.17
CA SER A 611 -33.37 8.61 -36.59
C SER A 611 -33.53 7.26 -37.30
N CYS A 612 -33.31 6.16 -36.58
CA CYS A 612 -33.12 4.82 -37.15
C CYS A 612 -34.42 4.04 -37.39
N PHE A 613 -35.60 4.58 -37.05
CA PHE A 613 -36.88 3.92 -37.23
C PHE A 613 -37.55 4.31 -38.56
N SER A 614 -38.14 3.31 -39.22
CA SER A 614 -39.14 3.51 -40.26
C SER A 614 -40.41 4.13 -39.69
N ALA A 615 -41.24 4.73 -40.56
CA ALA A 615 -42.52 5.31 -40.14
C ALA A 615 -43.44 4.26 -39.48
N GLU A 616 -43.38 3.00 -39.93
CA GLU A 616 -44.19 1.89 -39.43
C GLU A 616 -43.85 1.51 -37.98
N ASN A 617 -42.56 1.57 -37.60
CA ASN A 617 -42.13 1.28 -36.24
C ASN A 617 -42.14 2.52 -35.33
N HIS A 618 -41.95 3.73 -35.89
CA HIS A 618 -41.93 4.97 -35.11
C HIS A 618 -43.34 5.42 -34.67
N GLU A 619 -44.37 5.25 -35.48
CA GLU A 619 -45.75 5.64 -35.12
C GLU A 619 -46.31 4.88 -33.89
N PRO A 620 -46.16 3.55 -33.76
CA PRO A 620 -46.53 2.81 -32.56
C PRO A 620 -45.83 3.33 -31.30
N LEU A 621 -44.53 3.59 -31.36
CA LEU A 621 -43.75 4.08 -30.22
C LEU A 621 -44.23 5.46 -29.75
N ARG A 622 -44.46 6.40 -30.68
CA ARG A 622 -45.02 7.71 -30.35
C ARG A 622 -46.41 7.62 -29.72
N THR A 623 -47.25 6.73 -30.24
CA THR A 623 -48.59 6.50 -29.71
C THR A 623 -48.53 5.89 -28.30
N GLN A 624 -47.60 4.95 -28.07
CA GLN A 624 -47.33 4.40 -26.74
C GLN A 624 -46.81 5.46 -25.76
N CYS A 625 -45.89 6.34 -26.16
CA CYS A 625 -45.46 7.50 -25.36
C CYS A 625 -46.66 8.38 -24.95
N ALA A 626 -47.53 8.71 -25.91
CA ALA A 626 -48.72 9.53 -25.67
C ALA A 626 -49.72 8.83 -24.74
N LEU A 627 -49.87 7.50 -24.84
CA LEU A 627 -50.72 6.72 -23.96
C LEU A 627 -50.13 6.62 -22.54
N ALA A 628 -48.84 6.33 -22.42
CA ALA A 628 -48.14 6.21 -21.14
C ALA A 628 -48.17 7.53 -20.35
N THR A 629 -47.85 8.66 -21.00
CA THR A 629 -47.97 9.99 -20.39
C THR A 629 -49.41 10.30 -19.96
N SER A 630 -50.40 9.86 -20.74
CA SER A 630 -51.82 10.02 -20.40
C SER A 630 -52.30 9.12 -19.26
N LYS A 631 -51.57 8.06 -18.90
CA LYS A 631 -51.91 7.15 -17.79
C LYS A 631 -51.24 7.54 -16.47
N LEU A 632 -50.40 8.59 -16.45
CA LEU A 632 -49.79 9.09 -15.22
C LEU A 632 -50.86 9.49 -14.19
N LEU A 633 -50.63 9.10 -12.93
CA LEU A 633 -51.62 9.25 -11.85
C LEU A 633 -51.83 10.71 -11.43
N LYS A 634 -50.74 11.48 -11.32
CA LYS A 634 -50.79 12.89 -10.90
C LYS A 634 -51.07 13.79 -12.09
N LYS A 635 -52.06 14.67 -11.96
CA LYS A 635 -52.47 15.63 -13.01
C LYS A 635 -51.35 16.58 -13.45
N PRO A 636 -50.52 17.15 -12.55
CA PRO A 636 -49.38 17.97 -12.96
C PRO A 636 -48.35 17.18 -13.78
N ASP A 637 -48.05 15.95 -13.38
CA ASP A 637 -47.08 15.08 -14.07
C ASP A 637 -47.64 14.62 -15.43
N GLN A 638 -48.94 14.31 -15.51
CA GLN A 638 -49.66 14.02 -16.75
C GLN A 638 -49.59 15.21 -17.72
N CYS A 639 -49.83 16.43 -17.21
CA CYS A 639 -49.75 17.66 -17.99
C CYS A 639 -48.34 17.86 -18.58
N ARG A 640 -47.30 17.80 -17.73
CA ARG A 640 -45.89 17.93 -18.14
C ARG A 640 -45.48 16.85 -19.13
N GLY A 641 -45.83 15.59 -18.88
CA GLY A 641 -45.53 14.47 -19.77
C GLY A 641 -46.17 14.61 -21.15
N VAL A 642 -47.44 15.02 -21.22
CA VAL A 642 -48.14 15.23 -22.50
C VAL A 642 -47.56 16.43 -23.26
N SER A 643 -47.18 17.51 -22.56
CA SER A 643 -46.48 18.65 -23.17
C SER A 643 -45.13 18.23 -23.76
N VAL A 644 -44.34 17.41 -23.04
CA VAL A 644 -43.07 16.89 -23.57
C VAL A 644 -43.31 15.95 -24.77
N CYS A 645 -44.35 15.12 -24.72
CA CYS A 645 -44.72 14.23 -25.83
C CYS A 645 -45.07 14.99 -27.12
N SER A 646 -45.45 16.28 -27.04
CA SER A 646 -45.72 17.08 -28.24
C SER A 646 -44.48 17.28 -29.12
N HIS A 647 -43.28 17.29 -28.54
CA HIS A 647 -42.01 17.39 -29.28
C HIS A 647 -41.76 16.18 -30.19
N LEU A 648 -42.18 14.96 -29.81
CA LEU A 648 -42.07 13.77 -30.68
C LEU A 648 -42.78 13.92 -32.03
N PHE A 649 -43.80 14.79 -32.11
CA PHE A 649 -44.56 15.06 -33.33
C PHE A 649 -44.07 16.29 -34.10
N TRP A 650 -43.01 16.96 -33.61
CA TRP A 650 -42.43 18.16 -34.22
C TRP A 650 -40.92 18.05 -34.51
N SER A 651 -40.13 17.52 -33.57
CA SER A 651 -38.66 17.42 -33.64
C SER A 651 -38.15 15.98 -33.79
N GLY A 652 -39.03 14.97 -33.73
CA GLY A 652 -38.67 13.58 -33.98
C GLY A 652 -38.11 13.39 -35.40
N LYS A 653 -37.09 12.53 -35.55
CA LYS A 653 -36.41 12.26 -36.82
C LYS A 653 -36.74 10.86 -37.32
N ASN A 654 -37.13 10.71 -38.58
CA ASN A 654 -37.42 9.39 -39.17
C ASN A 654 -36.57 9.14 -40.42
N LEU A 655 -36.38 7.86 -40.77
CA LEU A 655 -35.82 7.49 -42.08
C LEU A 655 -36.67 8.00 -43.25
N ALA A 656 -37.99 8.10 -43.06
CA ALA A 656 -38.93 8.62 -44.07
C ALA A 656 -38.76 10.13 -44.34
N THR A 657 -38.14 10.87 -43.42
CA THR A 657 -37.80 12.30 -43.58
C THR A 657 -36.31 12.52 -43.85
N ASN A 658 -35.53 11.49 -44.22
CA ASN A 658 -34.07 11.57 -44.39
C ASN A 658 -33.33 12.18 -43.17
N GLY A 659 -33.89 12.06 -41.96
CA GLY A 659 -33.34 12.65 -40.73
C GLY A 659 -33.74 14.10 -40.46
N GLU A 660 -34.67 14.68 -41.23
CA GLU A 660 -35.27 15.99 -40.95
C GLU A 660 -36.38 15.91 -39.87
N GLU A 661 -36.57 17.03 -39.16
CA GLU A 661 -37.59 17.22 -38.11
C GLU A 661 -39.01 16.98 -38.66
N MET A 662 -39.78 16.10 -38.03
CA MET A 662 -41.15 15.80 -38.46
C MET A 662 -42.12 16.92 -38.06
N HIS A 663 -42.61 17.76 -38.98
CA HIS A 663 -43.57 18.82 -38.66
C HIS A 663 -45.05 18.39 -38.75
N ASP A 664 -45.58 17.65 -37.76
CA ASP A 664 -47.02 17.35 -37.67
C ASP A 664 -47.77 18.30 -36.73
N GLY A 665 -48.11 19.48 -37.24
CA GLY A 665 -48.75 20.54 -36.45
C GLY A 665 -50.11 20.18 -35.85
N LYS A 666 -50.84 19.24 -36.47
CA LYS A 666 -52.17 18.82 -35.98
C LYS A 666 -52.05 18.00 -34.71
N ARG A 667 -51.15 17.01 -34.69
CA ARG A 667 -50.92 16.17 -33.49
C ARG A 667 -50.28 16.95 -32.35
N VAL A 668 -49.41 17.92 -32.65
CA VAL A 668 -48.87 18.85 -31.64
C VAL A 668 -50.00 19.64 -30.97
N LEU A 669 -50.92 20.21 -31.77
CA LEU A 669 -52.07 20.94 -31.26
C LEU A 669 -53.01 20.05 -30.41
N GLU A 670 -53.23 18.80 -30.81
CA GLU A 670 -54.01 17.84 -30.04
C GLU A 670 -53.37 17.53 -28.68
N CYS A 671 -52.04 17.32 -28.64
CA CYS A 671 -51.30 17.09 -27.40
C CYS A 671 -51.37 18.31 -26.48
N LEU A 672 -51.13 19.51 -26.99
CA LEU A 672 -51.16 20.75 -26.20
C LEU A 672 -52.57 21.05 -25.68
N LYS A 673 -53.62 20.87 -26.50
CA LYS A 673 -55.02 20.99 -26.02
C LYS A 673 -55.33 19.99 -24.91
N LYS A 674 -54.82 18.76 -25.03
CA LYS A 674 -54.97 17.73 -23.98
C LYS A 674 -54.21 18.10 -22.70
N ALA A 675 -53.01 18.68 -22.82
CA ALA A 675 -52.27 19.21 -21.68
C ALA A 675 -53.03 20.36 -21.00
N THR A 676 -53.56 21.33 -21.76
CA THR A 676 -54.38 22.43 -21.23
C THR A 676 -55.62 21.93 -20.49
N ASN A 677 -56.33 20.96 -21.07
CA ASN A 677 -57.49 20.35 -20.43
C ASN A 677 -57.12 19.61 -19.13
N THR A 678 -55.92 19.01 -19.08
CA THR A 678 -55.41 18.32 -17.89
C THR A 678 -54.97 19.31 -16.81
N ALA A 679 -54.36 20.43 -17.19
CA ALA A 679 -54.04 21.52 -16.26
C ALA A 679 -55.30 22.09 -15.60
N LYS A 680 -56.38 22.28 -16.38
CA LYS A 680 -57.71 22.71 -15.89
C LYS A 680 -58.37 21.75 -14.90
N GLN A 681 -57.96 20.48 -14.88
CA GLN A 681 -58.47 19.48 -13.93
C GLN A 681 -57.73 19.51 -12.58
N CYS A 682 -56.70 20.34 -12.43
CA CYS A 682 -56.02 20.53 -11.16
C CYS A 682 -56.89 21.41 -10.24
N MET A 683 -57.10 20.97 -9.00
CA MET A 683 -57.94 21.69 -8.02
C MET A 683 -57.22 22.90 -7.40
N ASP A 684 -55.88 22.88 -7.39
CA ASP A 684 -55.05 23.96 -6.87
C ASP A 684 -54.80 25.01 -7.96
N SER A 685 -55.34 26.21 -7.77
CA SER A 685 -55.24 27.32 -8.71
C SER A 685 -53.80 27.81 -8.92
N SER A 686 -52.92 27.68 -7.91
CA SER A 686 -51.50 28.07 -8.02
C SER A 686 -50.75 27.12 -8.97
N VAL A 687 -50.91 25.81 -8.75
CA VAL A 687 -50.34 24.76 -9.61
C VAL A 687 -50.93 24.84 -11.03
N GLN A 688 -52.22 25.13 -11.16
CA GLN A 688 -52.87 25.34 -12.45
C GLN A 688 -52.23 26.51 -13.21
N ALA A 689 -52.04 27.66 -12.56
CA ALA A 689 -51.41 28.83 -13.17
C ALA A 689 -49.97 28.54 -13.60
N GLN A 690 -49.18 27.87 -12.75
CA GLN A 690 -47.82 27.45 -13.09
C GLN A 690 -47.79 26.54 -14.35
N LEU A 691 -48.65 25.52 -14.40
CA LEU A 691 -48.71 24.60 -15.53
C LEU A 691 -49.14 25.29 -16.82
N LEU A 692 -50.09 26.23 -16.76
CA LEU A 692 -50.52 26.99 -17.94
C LEU A 692 -49.38 27.87 -18.48
N VAL A 693 -48.57 28.48 -17.61
CA VAL A 693 -47.36 29.22 -18.01
C VAL A 693 -46.33 28.28 -18.67
N GLU A 694 -46.11 27.08 -18.12
CA GLU A 694 -45.23 26.06 -18.72
C GLU A 694 -45.72 25.63 -20.13
N ILE A 695 -47.04 25.40 -20.30
CA ILE A 695 -47.63 25.06 -21.60
C ILE A 695 -47.52 26.23 -22.58
N LEU A 696 -47.72 27.46 -22.11
CA LEU A 696 -47.56 28.66 -22.93
C LEU A 696 -46.13 28.75 -23.50
N ASN A 697 -45.11 28.47 -22.69
CA ASN A 697 -43.71 28.42 -23.15
C ASN A 697 -43.50 27.35 -24.23
N HIS A 698 -44.11 26.16 -24.09
CA HIS A 698 -44.08 25.16 -25.16
C HIS A 698 -44.78 25.65 -26.44
N CYS A 699 -45.91 26.35 -26.33
CA CYS A 699 -46.62 26.91 -27.48
C CYS A 699 -45.78 27.99 -28.19
N ILE A 700 -45.09 28.85 -27.43
CA ILE A 700 -44.18 29.87 -27.97
C ILE A 700 -43.03 29.21 -28.73
N TYR A 701 -42.42 28.16 -28.17
CA TYR A 701 -41.35 27.41 -28.86
C TYR A 701 -41.80 26.89 -30.23
N PHE A 702 -42.99 26.28 -30.32
CA PHE A 702 -43.49 25.80 -31.61
C PHE A 702 -43.91 26.94 -32.55
N GLN A 703 -44.35 28.09 -32.01
CA GLN A 703 -44.66 29.27 -32.79
C GLN A 703 -43.39 29.86 -33.42
N GLU A 704 -42.28 29.94 -32.70
CA GLU A 704 -40.95 30.35 -33.22
C GLU A 704 -40.45 29.39 -34.32
N LYS A 705 -40.84 28.12 -34.28
CA LYS A 705 -40.54 27.10 -35.29
C LYS A 705 -41.53 27.10 -36.47
N ASN A 706 -42.31 28.17 -36.68
CA ASN A 706 -43.29 28.37 -37.77
C ASN A 706 -44.50 27.41 -37.76
N ASN A 707 -45.05 27.06 -36.59
CA ASN A 707 -46.31 26.33 -36.51
C ASN A 707 -47.53 27.26 -36.41
N ASP A 708 -48.11 27.62 -37.56
CA ASP A 708 -49.28 28.51 -37.65
C ASP A 708 -50.52 28.00 -36.89
N GLN A 709 -50.63 26.70 -36.65
CA GLN A 709 -51.81 26.08 -36.03
C GLN A 709 -51.90 26.33 -34.52
N ILE A 710 -50.82 26.81 -33.89
CA ILE A 710 -50.72 27.01 -32.43
C ILE A 710 -51.08 28.44 -32.00
N HIS A 711 -51.01 29.42 -32.91
CA HIS A 711 -51.23 30.84 -32.60
C HIS A 711 -52.57 31.12 -31.88
N ASN A 712 -53.64 30.42 -32.29
CA ASN A 712 -54.95 30.52 -31.65
C ASN A 712 -54.96 29.98 -30.21
N LEU A 713 -54.18 28.94 -29.91
CA LEU A 713 -54.05 28.37 -28.57
C LEU A 713 -53.20 29.29 -27.67
N THR A 714 -52.11 29.86 -28.20
CA THR A 714 -51.26 30.82 -27.47
C THR A 714 -52.08 32.02 -26.98
N ASN A 715 -52.88 32.64 -27.86
CA ASN A 715 -53.71 33.80 -27.50
C ASN A 715 -54.80 33.46 -26.47
N HIS A 716 -55.38 32.26 -26.58
CA HIS A 716 -56.34 31.77 -25.59
C HIS A 716 -55.68 31.57 -24.22
N LEU A 717 -54.52 30.92 -24.16
CA LEU A 717 -53.77 30.68 -22.92
C LEU A 717 -53.30 32.00 -22.27
N LEU A 718 -52.84 32.97 -23.05
CA LEU A 718 -52.46 34.31 -22.56
C LEU A 718 -53.62 35.03 -21.87
N THR A 719 -54.82 34.92 -22.44
CA THR A 719 -56.03 35.53 -21.87
C THR A 719 -56.40 34.84 -20.56
N GLU A 720 -56.36 33.51 -20.56
CA GLU A 720 -56.71 32.69 -19.39
C GLU A 720 -55.74 32.88 -18.22
N ILE A 721 -54.43 32.95 -18.48
CA ILE A 721 -53.42 33.20 -17.44
C ILE A 721 -53.56 34.60 -16.84
N ARG A 722 -53.87 35.62 -17.67
CA ARG A 722 -54.11 37.01 -17.19
C ARG A 722 -55.35 37.13 -16.31
N GLU A 723 -56.35 36.28 -16.51
CA GLU A 723 -57.54 36.22 -15.67
C GLU A 723 -57.31 35.44 -14.37
N LEU A 724 -56.45 34.41 -14.39
CA LEU A 724 -56.19 33.55 -13.23
C LEU A 724 -55.19 34.16 -12.23
N LEU A 725 -54.08 34.77 -12.71
CA LEU A 725 -53.00 35.28 -11.84
C LEU A 725 -53.44 36.31 -10.78
N PRO A 726 -54.34 37.27 -11.07
CA PRO A 726 -54.80 38.26 -10.08
C PRO A 726 -55.69 37.68 -8.98
N ASN A 727 -56.28 36.50 -9.21
CA ASN A 727 -57.24 35.85 -8.31
C ASN A 727 -56.57 34.88 -7.32
N LEU A 728 -55.24 34.75 -7.36
CA LEU A 728 -54.46 33.87 -6.49
C LEU A 728 -54.09 34.58 -5.18
N GLU A 729 -54.03 33.83 -4.08
CA GLU A 729 -53.51 34.33 -2.81
C GLU A 729 -52.02 34.66 -2.94
N VAL A 730 -51.61 35.81 -2.37
CA VAL A 730 -50.24 36.31 -2.47
C VAL A 730 -49.35 35.53 -1.50
N ASN A 731 -48.61 34.56 -2.06
CA ASN A 731 -47.60 33.76 -1.37
C ASN A 731 -46.27 33.83 -2.15
N GLU A 732 -45.16 33.39 -1.54
CA GLU A 732 -43.84 33.37 -2.19
C GLU A 732 -43.84 32.56 -3.51
N GLU A 733 -44.62 31.47 -3.59
CA GLU A 733 -44.78 30.67 -4.82
C GLU A 733 -45.52 31.45 -5.91
N THR A 734 -46.58 32.18 -5.57
CA THR A 734 -47.36 33.01 -6.50
C THR A 734 -46.54 34.18 -7.06
N GLU A 735 -45.65 34.76 -6.25
CA GLU A 735 -44.70 35.79 -6.71
C GLU A 735 -43.69 35.22 -7.73
N GLN A 736 -43.19 34.01 -7.50
CA GLN A 736 -42.31 33.33 -8.46
C GLN A 736 -43.01 33.02 -9.78
N ILE A 737 -44.27 32.56 -9.73
CA ILE A 737 -45.08 32.30 -10.93
C ILE A 737 -45.34 33.60 -11.69
N ASN A 738 -45.68 34.69 -11.00
CA ASN A 738 -45.87 36.01 -11.63
C ASN A 738 -44.60 36.51 -12.31
N LYS A 739 -43.44 36.34 -11.66
CA LYS A 739 -42.15 36.69 -12.26
C LYS A 739 -41.83 35.82 -13.49
N HIS A 740 -42.12 34.52 -13.42
CA HIS A 740 -41.93 33.62 -14.56
C HIS A 740 -42.82 34.01 -15.75
N PHE A 741 -44.07 34.39 -15.50
CA PHE A 741 -44.98 34.88 -16.54
C PHE A 741 -44.54 36.24 -17.12
N GLN A 742 -44.07 37.17 -16.28
CA GLN A 742 -43.53 38.45 -16.75
C GLN A 742 -42.32 38.25 -17.66
N ASN A 743 -41.35 37.43 -17.26
CA ASN A 743 -40.21 37.08 -18.11
C ASN A 743 -40.65 36.44 -19.44
N THR A 744 -41.71 35.62 -19.42
CA THR A 744 -42.28 35.01 -20.63
C THR A 744 -42.87 36.08 -21.55
N LEU A 745 -43.60 37.06 -21.01
CA LEU A 745 -44.15 38.18 -21.78
C LEU A 745 -43.05 39.07 -22.37
N ASP A 746 -41.98 39.33 -21.61
CA ASP A 746 -40.82 40.09 -22.07
C ASP A 746 -40.14 39.36 -23.25
N HIS A 747 -39.97 38.03 -23.17
CA HIS A 747 -39.44 37.21 -24.26
C HIS A 747 -40.31 37.27 -25.53
N ILE A 748 -41.65 37.22 -25.38
CA ILE A 748 -42.57 37.37 -26.52
C ILE A 748 -42.40 38.76 -27.17
N GLN A 749 -42.28 39.83 -26.38
CA GLN A 749 -42.08 41.19 -26.89
C GLN A 749 -40.73 41.36 -27.61
N GLU A 750 -39.66 40.74 -27.10
CA GLU A 750 -38.36 40.71 -27.77
C GLU A 750 -38.40 39.89 -29.08
N GLY A 751 -39.17 38.79 -29.11
CA GLY A 751 -39.39 37.98 -30.31
C GLY A 751 -40.19 38.71 -31.39
N GLU A 752 -41.28 39.39 -31.04
CA GLU A 752 -42.07 40.24 -31.94
C GLU A 752 -41.25 41.43 -32.47
N GLY A 753 -40.35 41.99 -31.65
CA GLY A 753 -39.40 43.03 -32.06
C GLY A 753 -38.40 42.56 -33.12
N LYS A 754 -37.93 41.30 -33.05
CA LYS A 754 -37.05 40.69 -34.07
C LYS A 754 -37.79 40.29 -35.34
N GLU A 755 -39.01 39.76 -35.23
CA GLU A 755 -39.85 39.44 -36.40
C GLU A 755 -40.25 40.67 -37.20
N ASN A 756 -40.55 41.79 -36.53
CA ASN A 756 -40.86 43.06 -37.20
C ASN A 756 -39.63 43.64 -37.92
N ALA A 757 -38.43 43.54 -37.34
CA ALA A 757 -37.19 43.97 -38.01
C ALA A 757 -36.85 43.11 -39.25
N ILE A 758 -37.18 41.81 -39.24
CA ILE A 758 -36.98 40.90 -40.38
C ILE A 758 -38.05 41.14 -41.47
N LYS A 759 -39.30 41.44 -41.08
CA LYS A 759 -40.37 41.80 -42.02
C LYS A 759 -40.15 43.18 -42.65
N GLU A 760 -39.59 44.15 -41.91
CA GLU A 760 -39.20 45.46 -42.45
C GLU A 760 -38.05 45.32 -43.47
N THR A 761 -37.02 44.51 -43.18
CA THR A 761 -35.93 44.25 -44.14
C THR A 761 -36.39 43.46 -45.37
N ALA A 762 -37.27 42.46 -45.22
CA ALA A 762 -37.85 41.74 -46.36
C ALA A 762 -38.83 42.60 -47.18
N ALA A 763 -39.57 43.52 -46.55
CA ALA A 763 -40.41 44.48 -47.25
C ALA A 763 -39.60 45.56 -47.97
N GLU A 764 -38.46 45.98 -47.42
CA GLU A 764 -37.49 46.87 -48.08
C GLU A 764 -36.82 46.19 -49.29
N GLU A 765 -36.51 44.89 -49.21
CA GLU A 765 -36.00 44.11 -50.36
C GLU A 765 -37.06 43.87 -51.45
N GLN A 766 -38.35 43.72 -51.09
CA GLN A 766 -39.45 43.62 -52.06
C GLN A 766 -39.88 44.96 -52.66
N LEU A 767 -39.60 46.09 -52.00
CA LEU A 767 -39.76 47.44 -52.56
C LEU A 767 -38.56 47.87 -53.43
N ALA A 768 -37.44 47.14 -53.36
CA ALA A 768 -36.23 47.36 -54.16
C ALA A 768 -36.17 46.48 -55.44
N LEU A 769 -37.11 45.56 -55.63
CA LEU A 769 -37.40 44.82 -56.87
C LEU A 769 -38.61 45.43 -57.57
#